data_AF-A0AAF6DLJ2-F1
#
_entry.id   AF-A0AAF6DLJ2-F1
#
_cell.length_a   1.000
_cell.length_b   1.000
_cell.length_c   1.000
_cell.angle_alpha   90.00
_cell.angle_beta   90.00
_cell.angle_gamma   90.00
#
_symmetry.space_group_name_H-M   'P 1'
#
loop_
_entity.id
_entity.type
_entity.pdbx_description
1 polymer ?
#
loop_
_entity_poly.entity_id
_entity_poly.type
_entity_poly.pdbx_seq_one_letter_code
_entity_poly.pdbx_strand_id
1 'polypeptide(L)'
;MDSCYDPGLDGIIEYDDFKFNPSIVEPKEPAPETADGPYLVIVEQPKQRGFRFRYGCEGPSHGGLPGASSEKGRKTYPTVKICNYEGPAKIEVDLVTHSDPPRAHAHSLVGKQCSELGVCAVSVGPKDMTAQFNNLGVLHVTKKNMMEIMIQKLQRQRLRSRPQGLTEAERRELEQEAKELKKVMDLSIVRLRFSAFLRASDGSFSLPLKPVISQPIHDSKSPGASNLKISRMDKTAGSVRGGDEVYLLCDKVQKDDIEVRFYEDDENGWQAFGDFSPTDVHKQYAIVFRTPPYHKMKIERPVTVFLQLKRKRGGDVSDSKQFTYYPLVEGGSLGFFPSSLAYSPYQSGAAPMGCYPGGGGGAQMAAETPSVDAGEEAAEPSAPPGTPQREQQTPELLHRAREYNARLFGLAQRSARALLDYGVTADARSLLAGQRHLLTAQDENGDTPLHLAIIHGQTTVIEQIAHVIYHAPHLGVVNITNHLHQTPLHLAVITGQTKVVSFLLQVGADPALLDRHGDSAVHLALRAGASAPDMLCALLRSGVPAMPQLLHVPDFEGLYPVHLAVRARSPECLDLLVESGAEVEAAERQGGRTALHLATEMEELGLVTHLVTKLRANVNARTFAGNTPLHLAAGLGSPTLTRLLLKAGADVHAENEEPLCPLPSPPTSGSDSDSESPERDTRGSFRGHTPLDLTRSSKVKTLLLNAAQDTMAPPLTPPSPAGPEIPLEDTVLQNLEHLLDGPGAQGSWVELAERLGLRSLVDTYRRTASPSGSLLRSYQLAGGDWTGLLNALSDMGLEEGVRLLKGPETQEKLPSTEVKEDSAYGSQSVEQETEKLGPPPEPPGGLCHGRPQPQVH
;
A
#
# COMPACT_ATOMS: atom_id res chain seq x y z
N MET A 1 -42.82 20.18 57.48
CA MET A 1 -41.92 20.91 58.42
C MET A 1 -40.70 21.28 57.61
N ASP A 2 -40.29 22.54 57.72
CA ASP A 2 -39.00 23.13 57.32
C ASP A 2 -38.56 23.02 55.83
N SER A 3 -38.11 24.08 55.17
CA SER A 3 -38.19 25.52 55.50
C SER A 3 -38.04 26.41 54.24
N CYS A 4 -38.49 27.66 54.39
CA CYS A 4 -38.32 28.84 53.52
C CYS A 4 -36.90 29.06 52.95
N TYR A 5 -36.58 29.92 51.97
CA TYR A 5 -37.20 30.76 50.92
C TYR A 5 -36.06 31.69 50.43
N ASP A 6 -36.25 32.49 49.37
CA ASP A 6 -35.21 33.29 48.67
C ASP A 6 -34.69 34.56 49.42
N PRO A 7 -33.41 34.97 49.23
CA PRO A 7 -33.07 36.25 48.55
C PRO A 7 -31.86 36.13 47.57
N GLY A 8 -31.63 36.96 46.55
CA GLY A 8 -31.61 38.45 46.51
C GLY A 8 -30.21 39.00 46.88
N LEU A 9 -29.66 40.11 46.36
CA LEU A 9 -30.06 41.12 45.35
C LEU A 9 -28.80 41.95 44.91
N ASP A 10 -28.91 42.72 43.82
CA ASP A 10 -28.07 43.84 43.28
C ASP A 10 -26.63 44.15 43.77
N GLY A 11 -25.73 44.46 42.81
CA GLY A 11 -24.32 44.81 43.07
C GLY A 11 -23.59 45.57 41.94
N ILE A 12 -23.93 46.85 41.82
CA ILE A 12 -23.39 47.90 40.92
C ILE A 12 -21.85 47.97 40.82
N ILE A 13 -21.30 48.01 39.59
CA ILE A 13 -20.05 48.72 39.19
C ILE A 13 -20.28 49.20 37.73
N GLU A 14 -20.83 50.40 37.53
CA GLU A 14 -20.13 51.67 37.23
C GLU A 14 -19.48 51.77 35.83
N TYR A 15 -19.95 52.77 35.06
CA TYR A 15 -19.25 53.35 33.91
C TYR A 15 -18.19 54.32 34.44
N ASP A 16 -16.91 54.12 34.12
CA ASP A 16 -16.09 55.15 33.46
C ASP A 16 -14.65 54.67 33.22
N ASP A 17 -14.15 54.95 32.01
CA ASP A 17 -12.90 55.69 31.73
C ASP A 17 -12.53 55.53 30.24
N PHE A 18 -13.44 55.99 29.35
CA PHE A 18 -13.21 56.01 27.91
C PHE A 18 -12.18 57.11 27.57
N LYS A 19 -10.90 56.85 27.84
CA LYS A 19 -9.79 57.76 27.52
C LYS A 19 -9.56 57.86 26.01
N PHE A 20 -10.36 58.74 25.42
CA PHE A 20 -10.24 59.26 24.06
C PHE A 20 -8.79 59.75 23.83
N ASN A 21 -8.04 59.04 22.99
CA ASN A 21 -6.72 59.49 22.56
C ASN A 21 -6.82 60.00 21.10
N PRO A 22 -6.92 61.32 20.88
CA PRO A 22 -7.27 61.89 19.59
C PRO A 22 -6.07 61.86 18.62
N SER A 23 -5.86 60.70 17.99
CA SER A 23 -4.91 60.53 16.88
C SER A 23 -5.51 59.72 15.72
N ILE A 24 -6.82 59.87 15.51
CA ILE A 24 -7.46 59.63 14.21
C ILE A 24 -6.91 60.69 13.25
N VAL A 25 -5.84 60.36 12.55
CA VAL A 25 -5.56 60.98 11.25
C VAL A 25 -6.54 60.34 10.27
N GLU A 26 -7.43 61.15 9.72
CA GLU A 26 -8.59 60.70 8.95
C GLU A 26 -8.18 59.78 7.78
N PRO A 27 -8.91 58.68 7.53
CA PRO A 27 -8.81 57.97 6.26
C PRO A 27 -9.40 58.88 5.17
N LYS A 28 -8.53 59.69 4.57
CA LYS A 28 -8.85 60.70 3.55
C LYS A 28 -9.83 60.13 2.53
N GLU A 29 -11.03 60.71 2.48
CA GLU A 29 -12.13 60.17 1.67
C GLU A 29 -11.71 60.00 0.20
N PRO A 30 -12.07 58.87 -0.45
CA PRO A 30 -11.94 58.77 -1.89
C PRO A 30 -12.86 59.82 -2.54
N ALA A 31 -12.32 60.55 -3.52
CA ALA A 31 -13.04 61.59 -4.24
C ALA A 31 -14.38 61.05 -4.83
N PRO A 32 -15.43 61.89 -4.93
CA PRO A 32 -16.78 61.44 -5.24
C PRO A 32 -16.87 60.71 -6.59
N GLU A 33 -17.78 59.73 -6.66
CA GLU A 33 -18.04 58.95 -7.87
C GLU A 33 -18.54 59.85 -9.01
N THR A 34 -17.64 60.18 -9.93
CA THR A 34 -18.00 60.70 -11.26
C THR A 34 -18.28 59.50 -12.17
N ALA A 35 -19.47 59.45 -12.78
CA ALA A 35 -19.96 58.28 -13.50
C ALA A 35 -19.09 57.87 -14.72
N ASP A 36 -18.28 58.79 -15.25
CA ASP A 36 -17.38 58.57 -16.38
C ASP A 36 -15.95 58.19 -15.97
N GLY A 37 -15.63 58.08 -14.67
CA GLY A 37 -14.26 57.82 -14.19
C GLY A 37 -13.68 56.46 -14.63
N PRO A 38 -12.34 56.32 -14.69
CA PRO A 38 -11.69 55.07 -15.05
C PRO A 38 -11.94 53.98 -14.01
N TYR A 39 -12.39 52.80 -14.45
CA TYR A 39 -12.76 51.69 -13.56
C TYR A 39 -12.25 50.33 -14.06
N LEU A 40 -12.11 49.38 -13.14
CA LEU A 40 -11.68 48.01 -13.42
C LEU A 40 -12.90 47.08 -13.46
N VAL A 41 -12.92 46.10 -14.37
CA VAL A 41 -13.96 45.07 -14.42
C VAL A 41 -13.36 43.68 -14.69
N ILE A 42 -13.91 42.64 -14.07
CA ILE A 42 -13.56 41.25 -14.37
C ILE A 42 -14.39 40.80 -15.59
N VAL A 43 -13.70 40.42 -16.68
CA VAL A 43 -14.31 39.95 -17.93
C VAL A 43 -14.50 38.43 -17.92
N GLU A 44 -13.53 37.70 -17.35
CA GLU A 44 -13.58 36.25 -17.14
C GLU A 44 -13.23 35.96 -15.68
N GLN A 45 -14.19 35.42 -14.92
CA GLN A 45 -13.99 35.01 -13.52
C GLN A 45 -13.08 33.78 -13.44
N PRO A 46 -12.32 33.57 -12.34
CA PRO A 46 -11.62 32.32 -12.11
C PRO A 46 -12.61 31.17 -11.88
N LYS A 47 -12.20 29.95 -12.23
CA LYS A 47 -13.02 28.76 -12.00
C LYS A 47 -13.15 28.46 -10.51
N GLN A 48 -14.37 28.57 -9.98
CA GLN A 48 -14.64 28.45 -8.54
C GLN A 48 -14.24 27.09 -7.94
N ARG A 49 -14.29 26.00 -8.72
CA ARG A 49 -14.00 24.63 -8.27
C ARG A 49 -13.20 23.82 -9.29
N GLY A 50 -12.57 22.75 -8.81
CA GLY A 50 -11.78 21.83 -9.63
C GLY A 50 -10.32 22.26 -9.85
N PHE A 51 -9.92 23.43 -9.33
CA PHE A 51 -8.52 23.83 -9.24
C PHE A 51 -7.92 23.38 -7.90
N ARG A 52 -6.68 22.87 -7.92
CA ARG A 52 -5.98 22.36 -6.72
C ARG A 52 -4.88 23.34 -6.28
N PHE A 53 -4.88 23.71 -5.00
CA PHE A 53 -3.77 24.45 -4.40
C PHE A 53 -2.59 23.50 -4.13
N ARG A 54 -1.36 23.99 -4.24
CA ARG A 54 -0.14 23.15 -4.27
C ARG A 54 0.82 23.51 -3.17
N TYR A 55 1.34 22.53 -2.44
CA TYR A 55 2.43 22.77 -1.48
C TYR A 55 3.75 23.03 -2.22
N GLY A 56 4.67 23.76 -1.61
CA GLY A 56 5.96 24.11 -2.25
C GLY A 56 6.80 22.88 -2.66
N CYS A 57 6.65 21.76 -1.95
CA CYS A 57 7.28 20.49 -2.29
C CYS A 57 6.67 19.76 -3.52
N GLU A 58 5.55 20.24 -4.07
CA GLU A 58 4.98 19.69 -5.32
C GLU A 58 5.63 20.27 -6.58
N GLY A 59 6.37 21.38 -6.47
CA GLY A 59 6.95 22.11 -7.60
C GLY A 59 5.99 23.06 -8.32
N PRO A 60 6.50 23.92 -9.23
CA PRO A 60 5.74 25.04 -9.80
C PRO A 60 4.89 24.69 -11.05
N SER A 61 5.10 23.53 -11.67
CA SER A 61 4.68 23.23 -13.05
C SER A 61 3.28 22.63 -13.23
N HIS A 62 2.42 22.68 -12.22
CA HIS A 62 1.12 21.98 -12.19
C HIS A 62 -0.04 22.65 -12.96
N GLY A 63 0.23 23.67 -13.77
CA GLY A 63 -0.74 24.39 -14.59
C GLY A 63 -1.44 25.57 -13.90
N GLY A 64 -1.78 26.59 -14.68
CA GLY A 64 -2.42 27.81 -14.20
C GLY A 64 -3.92 27.67 -13.93
N LEU A 65 -4.42 28.52 -13.03
CA LEU A 65 -5.82 28.70 -12.67
C LEU A 65 -6.68 29.02 -13.92
N PRO A 66 -7.63 28.13 -14.29
CA PRO A 66 -8.49 28.37 -15.44
C PRO A 66 -9.60 29.38 -15.16
N GLY A 67 -10.18 29.93 -16.22
CA GLY A 67 -11.43 30.68 -16.19
C GLY A 67 -12.65 29.80 -15.91
N ALA A 68 -13.73 30.40 -15.43
CA ALA A 68 -15.02 29.76 -15.22
C ALA A 68 -15.54 29.10 -16.51
N SER A 69 -15.39 29.76 -17.67
CA SER A 69 -15.80 29.27 -18.99
C SER A 69 -14.83 28.24 -19.61
N SER A 70 -13.78 27.82 -18.89
CA SER A 70 -12.72 26.99 -19.48
C SER A 70 -13.14 25.51 -19.58
N GLU A 71 -13.00 24.97 -20.78
CA GLU A 71 -13.34 23.59 -21.15
C GLU A 71 -12.14 22.80 -21.68
N LYS A 72 -12.35 21.51 -22.01
CA LYS A 72 -11.30 20.61 -22.53
C LYS A 72 -10.78 21.01 -23.91
N GLY A 73 -11.63 21.59 -24.77
CA GLY A 73 -11.25 22.06 -26.11
C GLY A 73 -10.85 23.54 -26.17
N ARG A 74 -11.33 24.38 -25.24
CA ARG A 74 -11.09 25.83 -25.22
C ARG A 74 -10.70 26.27 -23.81
N LYS A 75 -9.42 26.58 -23.62
CA LYS A 75 -8.92 27.11 -22.34
C LYS A 75 -9.17 28.61 -22.26
N THR A 76 -9.78 29.04 -21.17
CA THR A 76 -9.92 30.45 -20.79
C THR A 76 -9.24 30.66 -19.44
N TYR A 77 -8.97 31.92 -19.08
CA TYR A 77 -8.16 32.30 -17.93
C TYR A 77 -8.71 33.57 -17.30
N PRO A 78 -8.51 33.79 -15.98
CA PRO A 78 -8.94 35.01 -15.29
C PRO A 78 -8.49 36.25 -16.07
N THR A 79 -9.45 37.06 -16.51
CA THR A 79 -9.19 38.21 -17.40
C THR A 79 -9.93 39.43 -16.87
N VAL A 80 -9.24 40.56 -16.79
CA VAL A 80 -9.80 41.86 -16.38
C VAL A 80 -9.58 42.91 -17.46
N LYS A 81 -10.37 43.98 -17.42
CA LYS A 81 -10.26 45.13 -18.32
C LYS A 81 -10.36 46.43 -17.54
N ILE A 82 -9.52 47.41 -17.87
CA ILE A 82 -9.74 48.81 -17.48
C ILE A 82 -10.66 49.45 -18.51
N CYS A 83 -11.74 50.07 -18.04
CA CYS A 83 -12.68 50.87 -18.81
C CYS A 83 -12.48 52.36 -18.53
N ASN A 84 -12.92 53.21 -19.46
CA ASN A 84 -12.81 54.67 -19.40
C ASN A 84 -11.37 55.18 -19.17
N TYR A 85 -10.37 54.47 -19.71
CA TYR A 85 -8.96 54.85 -19.72
C TYR A 85 -8.31 54.36 -21.03
N GLU A 86 -7.38 55.14 -21.58
CA GLU A 86 -6.49 54.72 -22.66
C GLU A 86 -5.07 55.22 -22.35
N GLY A 87 -4.16 54.28 -22.04
CA GLY A 87 -2.78 54.59 -21.70
C GLY A 87 -2.08 53.44 -20.96
N PRO A 88 -0.78 53.56 -20.65
CA PRO A 88 -0.07 52.56 -19.87
C PRO A 88 -0.60 52.52 -18.41
N ALA A 89 -0.94 51.33 -17.93
CA ALA A 89 -1.29 51.09 -16.53
C ALA A 89 -0.69 49.77 -16.03
N LYS A 90 -0.63 49.61 -14.71
CA LYS A 90 -0.14 48.40 -14.04
C LYS A 90 -1.27 47.75 -13.24
N ILE A 91 -1.40 46.43 -13.31
CA ILE A 91 -2.38 45.68 -12.52
C ILE A 91 -1.63 44.72 -11.61
N GLU A 92 -1.78 44.88 -10.29
CA GLU A 92 -1.34 43.91 -9.29
C GLU A 92 -2.51 42.98 -8.93
N VAL A 93 -2.21 41.69 -8.73
CA VAL A 93 -3.17 40.67 -8.28
C VAL A 93 -2.61 39.98 -7.05
N ASP A 94 -3.42 39.88 -5.99
CA ASP A 94 -3.06 39.19 -4.76
C ASP A 94 -4.23 38.36 -4.20
N LEU A 95 -3.95 37.50 -3.22
CA LEU A 95 -4.93 36.59 -2.61
C LEU A 95 -5.50 37.21 -1.33
N VAL A 96 -6.82 37.27 -1.26
CA VAL A 96 -7.57 37.76 -0.09
C VAL A 96 -8.52 36.71 0.48
N THR A 97 -8.94 36.91 1.72
CA THR A 97 -9.91 36.06 2.44
C THR A 97 -11.24 35.97 1.70
N HIS A 98 -11.91 34.81 1.80
CA HIS A 98 -13.29 34.67 1.32
C HIS A 98 -14.28 35.52 2.14
N SER A 99 -13.97 35.78 3.42
CA SER A 99 -14.74 36.61 4.33
C SER A 99 -14.56 38.09 4.03
N ASP A 100 -15.63 38.86 4.27
CA ASP A 100 -15.65 40.31 4.21
C ASP A 100 -15.54 40.92 5.63
N PRO A 101 -14.79 42.02 5.84
CA PRO A 101 -14.00 42.73 4.83
C PRO A 101 -12.76 41.94 4.36
N PRO A 102 -12.38 42.04 3.08
CA PRO A 102 -11.32 41.25 2.46
C PRO A 102 -9.93 41.62 3.00
N ARG A 103 -9.28 40.67 3.70
CA ARG A 103 -7.91 40.82 4.23
C ARG A 103 -6.92 39.92 3.47
N ALA A 104 -5.63 40.20 3.60
CA ALA A 104 -4.58 39.42 2.95
C ALA A 104 -4.62 37.94 3.38
N HIS A 105 -4.44 37.02 2.43
CA HIS A 105 -4.45 35.57 2.69
C HIS A 105 -3.04 35.00 2.93
N ALA A 106 -2.96 33.91 3.68
CA ALA A 106 -1.70 33.23 3.97
C ALA A 106 -1.07 32.62 2.71
N HIS A 107 -1.87 32.02 1.81
CA HIS A 107 -1.42 31.49 0.52
C HIS A 107 -0.89 32.59 -0.40
N SER A 108 -0.01 32.22 -1.33
CA SER A 108 0.66 33.15 -2.25
C SER A 108 0.43 32.78 -3.71
N LEU A 109 0.35 33.76 -4.61
CA LEU A 109 0.36 33.48 -6.04
C LEU A 109 1.78 33.15 -6.51
N VAL A 110 1.90 32.12 -7.33
CA VAL A 110 3.15 31.69 -7.99
C VAL A 110 2.91 31.58 -9.50
N GLY A 111 3.94 31.80 -10.32
CA GLY A 111 3.76 31.91 -11.77
C GLY A 111 4.79 32.82 -12.44
N LYS A 112 4.76 32.88 -13.78
CA LYS A 112 5.79 33.55 -14.61
C LYS A 112 5.93 35.07 -14.35
N GLN A 113 4.89 35.71 -13.80
CA GLN A 113 4.86 37.15 -13.47
C GLN A 113 4.54 37.40 -11.98
N CYS A 114 4.71 36.37 -11.14
CA CYS A 114 4.52 36.45 -9.70
C CYS A 114 5.84 36.75 -9.00
N SER A 115 5.82 37.75 -8.12
CA SER A 115 6.90 38.00 -7.16
C SER A 115 6.94 36.90 -6.08
N GLU A 116 8.11 36.67 -5.48
CA GLU A 116 8.30 35.79 -4.31
C GLU A 116 7.37 36.14 -3.13
N LEU A 117 6.89 37.39 -3.10
CA LEU A 117 5.99 37.93 -2.08
C LEU A 117 4.54 37.42 -2.23
N GLY A 118 4.22 36.73 -3.33
CA GLY A 118 2.89 36.17 -3.60
C GLY A 118 1.94 37.09 -4.37
N VAL A 119 2.46 38.15 -4.99
CA VAL A 119 1.71 39.12 -5.79
C VAL A 119 2.12 39.00 -7.26
N CYS A 120 1.15 38.86 -8.15
CA CYS A 120 1.36 38.92 -9.61
C CYS A 120 1.27 40.38 -10.08
N ALA A 121 2.14 40.82 -10.98
CA ALA A 121 2.11 42.18 -11.51
C ALA A 121 2.31 42.20 -13.03
N VAL A 122 1.37 42.83 -13.74
CA VAL A 122 1.39 42.97 -15.20
C VAL A 122 1.22 44.43 -15.60
N SER A 123 1.73 44.80 -16.78
CA SER A 123 1.50 46.13 -17.37
C SER A 123 0.62 45.97 -18.60
N VAL A 124 -0.44 46.77 -18.70
CA VAL A 124 -1.32 46.82 -19.89
C VAL A 124 -0.79 47.86 -20.87
N GLY A 125 -0.88 47.56 -22.17
CA GLY A 125 -0.34 48.39 -23.24
C GLY A 125 -1.29 49.52 -23.62
N PRO A 126 -0.80 50.62 -24.25
CA PRO A 126 -1.60 51.82 -24.47
C PRO A 126 -2.84 51.66 -25.38
N LYS A 127 -2.98 50.53 -26.09
CA LYS A 127 -4.15 50.21 -26.93
C LYS A 127 -4.96 49.00 -26.47
N ASP A 128 -4.44 48.21 -25.52
CA ASP A 128 -5.12 47.04 -24.99
C ASP A 128 -5.17 47.14 -23.47
N MET A 129 -6.34 47.56 -22.97
CA MET A 129 -6.63 47.70 -21.55
C MET A 129 -7.00 46.38 -20.88
N THR A 130 -6.89 45.23 -21.57
CA THR A 130 -7.17 43.91 -21.01
C THR A 130 -5.91 43.24 -20.46
N ALA A 131 -6.06 42.49 -19.38
CA ALA A 131 -5.01 41.68 -18.78
C ALA A 131 -5.54 40.28 -18.49
N GLN A 132 -4.89 39.28 -19.09
CA GLN A 132 -5.21 37.86 -18.91
C GLN A 132 -4.11 37.16 -18.10
N PHE A 133 -4.51 36.44 -17.05
CA PHE A 133 -3.60 35.81 -16.10
C PHE A 133 -3.52 34.30 -16.31
N ASN A 134 -2.84 33.91 -17.39
CA ASN A 134 -2.84 32.54 -17.92
C ASN A 134 -1.96 31.51 -17.18
N ASN A 135 -1.11 31.94 -16.24
CA ASN A 135 -0.24 31.05 -15.46
C ASN A 135 -0.15 31.46 -13.98
N LEU A 136 -1.30 31.55 -13.31
CA LEU A 136 -1.39 31.71 -11.84
C LEU A 136 -1.55 30.36 -11.14
N GLY A 137 -0.60 30.00 -10.28
CA GLY A 137 -0.73 28.94 -9.28
C GLY A 137 -1.02 29.51 -7.88
N VAL A 138 -1.66 28.71 -7.01
CA VAL A 138 -1.86 29.04 -5.59
C VAL A 138 -0.98 28.15 -4.73
N LEU A 139 0.02 28.76 -4.08
CA LEU A 139 0.93 28.10 -3.15
C LEU A 139 0.25 27.92 -1.78
N HIS A 140 -0.05 26.66 -1.43
CA HIS A 140 -0.70 26.29 -0.18
C HIS A 140 0.29 26.33 0.99
N VAL A 141 0.03 27.20 1.96
CA VAL A 141 0.80 27.33 3.21
C VAL A 141 0.34 26.30 4.25
N THR A 142 1.27 25.72 5.02
CA THR A 142 0.93 24.76 6.08
C THR A 142 0.37 25.45 7.33
N LYS A 143 -0.51 24.79 8.09
CA LYS A 143 -1.05 25.33 9.37
C LYS A 143 0.01 25.64 10.43
N LYS A 144 1.22 25.08 10.30
CA LYS A 144 2.39 25.41 11.15
C LYS A 144 2.95 26.78 10.74
N ASN A 145 3.40 26.91 9.50
CA ASN A 145 4.10 28.10 8.97
C ASN A 145 3.16 29.32 8.75
N MET A 146 1.85 29.11 8.75
CA MET A 146 0.81 30.15 8.57
C MET A 146 1.00 31.40 9.44
N MET A 147 1.48 31.26 10.68
CA MET A 147 1.65 32.42 11.58
C MET A 147 2.77 33.34 11.07
N GLU A 148 3.95 32.77 10.83
CA GLU A 148 5.14 33.48 10.39
C GLU A 148 4.91 34.19 9.04
N ILE A 149 4.30 33.49 8.08
CA ILE A 149 4.01 34.04 6.75
C ILE A 149 2.99 35.18 6.83
N MET A 150 1.99 35.10 7.74
CA MET A 150 1.06 36.22 7.97
C MET A 150 1.75 37.42 8.61
N ILE A 151 2.61 37.21 9.61
CA ILE A 151 3.40 38.29 10.22
C ILE A 151 4.27 38.98 9.15
N GLN A 152 5.01 38.23 8.33
CA GLN A 152 5.82 38.79 7.24
C GLN A 152 4.97 39.56 6.21
N LYS A 153 3.77 39.07 5.85
CA LYS A 153 2.86 39.76 4.92
C LYS A 153 2.32 41.07 5.51
N LEU A 154 1.85 41.06 6.75
CA LEU A 154 1.34 42.26 7.42
C LEU A 154 2.44 43.32 7.64
N GLN A 155 3.66 42.90 8.02
CA GLN A 155 4.83 43.79 8.12
C GLN A 155 5.14 44.46 6.77
N ARG A 156 5.16 43.68 5.67
CA ARG A 156 5.39 44.22 4.31
C ARG A 156 4.25 45.15 3.86
N GLN A 157 3.00 44.86 4.21
CA GLN A 157 1.87 45.75 3.92
C GLN A 157 1.98 47.08 4.67
N ARG A 158 2.34 47.06 5.95
CA ARG A 158 2.54 48.27 6.76
C ARG A 158 3.73 49.10 6.23
N LEU A 159 4.85 48.46 5.89
CA LEU A 159 6.02 49.09 5.26
C LEU A 159 5.76 49.67 3.86
N ARG A 160 4.85 49.06 3.06
CA ARG A 160 4.40 49.66 1.78
C ARG A 160 3.67 51.01 1.98
N SER A 161 3.04 51.21 3.14
CA SER A 161 2.32 52.46 3.48
C SER A 161 3.16 53.48 4.26
N ARG A 162 4.20 53.03 4.97
CA ARG A 162 5.15 53.87 5.72
C ARG A 162 6.56 53.29 5.57
N PRO A 163 7.48 53.94 4.84
CA PRO A 163 8.84 53.44 4.63
C PRO A 163 9.78 53.64 5.85
N GLN A 164 9.28 54.25 6.94
CA GLN A 164 9.97 54.33 8.22
C GLN A 164 9.86 52.97 8.95
N GLY A 165 10.95 52.53 9.58
CA GLY A 165 11.04 51.17 10.14
C GLY A 165 10.06 50.88 11.29
N LEU A 166 9.52 49.67 11.32
CA LEU A 166 8.50 49.23 12.28
C LEU A 166 9.00 49.23 13.73
N THR A 167 8.27 49.94 14.59
CA THR A 167 8.50 49.98 16.05
C THR A 167 8.11 48.67 16.74
N GLU A 168 8.57 48.49 17.97
CA GLU A 168 8.26 47.29 18.78
C GLU A 168 6.77 47.16 19.13
N ALA A 169 6.07 48.27 19.33
CA ALA A 169 4.62 48.27 19.54
C ALA A 169 3.89 47.78 18.28
N GLU A 170 4.23 48.32 17.11
CA GLU A 170 3.63 47.91 15.83
C GLU A 170 3.92 46.46 15.47
N ARG A 171 5.06 45.90 15.90
CA ARG A 171 5.36 44.46 15.73
C ARG A 171 4.38 43.59 16.51
N ARG A 172 4.14 43.91 17.79
CA ARG A 172 3.19 43.19 18.66
C ARG A 172 1.75 43.30 18.17
N GLU A 173 1.35 44.46 17.65
CA GLU A 173 0.06 44.64 16.97
C GLU A 173 -0.10 43.67 15.79
N LEU A 174 0.92 43.58 14.90
CA LEU A 174 0.86 42.72 13.72
C LEU A 174 0.91 41.23 14.07
N GLU A 175 1.59 40.84 15.15
CA GLU A 175 1.55 39.48 15.69
C GLU A 175 0.18 39.13 16.25
N GLN A 176 -0.46 40.04 16.98
CA GLN A 176 -1.81 39.85 17.51
C GLN A 176 -2.85 39.85 16.38
N GLU A 177 -2.72 40.68 15.34
CA GLU A 177 -3.57 40.57 14.14
C GLU A 177 -3.37 39.22 13.43
N ALA A 178 -2.12 38.81 13.15
CA ALA A 178 -1.85 37.51 12.53
C ALA A 178 -2.44 36.32 13.32
N LYS A 179 -2.41 36.41 14.66
CA LYS A 179 -2.97 35.42 15.56
C LYS A 179 -4.50 35.36 15.53
N GLU A 180 -5.20 36.48 15.42
CA GLU A 180 -6.66 36.49 15.25
C GLU A 180 -7.06 36.05 13.83
N LEU A 181 -6.36 36.51 12.79
CA LEU A 181 -6.58 36.05 11.41
C LEU A 181 -6.36 34.54 11.28
N LYS A 182 -5.38 33.95 11.99
CA LYS A 182 -5.15 32.50 12.03
C LYS A 182 -6.34 31.69 12.59
N LYS A 183 -7.22 32.30 13.41
CA LYS A 183 -8.43 31.62 13.92
C LYS A 183 -9.56 31.57 12.89
N VAL A 184 -9.69 32.62 12.08
CA VAL A 184 -10.85 32.87 11.20
C VAL A 184 -10.59 32.53 9.73
N MET A 185 -9.33 32.49 9.29
CA MET A 185 -8.95 32.27 7.90
C MET A 185 -9.08 30.80 7.46
N ASP A 186 -10.03 30.52 6.56
CA ASP A 186 -10.12 29.25 5.86
C ASP A 186 -8.99 29.11 4.81
N LEU A 187 -8.18 28.07 4.95
CA LEU A 187 -7.09 27.75 4.03
C LEU A 187 -7.57 27.04 2.74
N SER A 188 -8.84 26.66 2.65
CA SER A 188 -9.41 25.98 1.48
C SER A 188 -10.20 26.88 0.53
N ILE A 189 -10.37 28.17 0.87
CA ILE A 189 -11.12 29.14 0.06
C ILE A 189 -10.39 30.49 0.00
N VAL A 190 -10.14 30.97 -1.21
CA VAL A 190 -9.49 32.27 -1.49
C VAL A 190 -10.30 33.09 -2.49
N ARG A 191 -10.10 34.41 -2.52
CA ARG A 191 -10.53 35.28 -3.62
C ARG A 191 -9.30 35.97 -4.24
N LEU A 192 -9.32 36.24 -5.54
CA LEU A 192 -8.35 37.13 -6.18
C LEU A 192 -8.81 38.57 -5.97
N ARG A 193 -7.90 39.47 -5.59
CA ARG A 193 -8.10 40.91 -5.63
C ARG A 193 -7.25 41.49 -6.76
N PHE A 194 -7.88 42.20 -7.68
CA PHE A 194 -7.23 42.92 -8.77
C PHE A 194 -7.18 44.42 -8.41
N SER A 195 -5.98 44.99 -8.40
CA SER A 195 -5.72 46.39 -8.05
C SER A 195 -4.98 47.06 -9.21
N ALA A 196 -5.64 48.00 -9.88
CA ALA A 196 -5.06 48.72 -11.01
C ALA A 196 -4.45 50.07 -10.56
N PHE A 197 -3.33 50.43 -11.17
CA PHE A 197 -2.57 51.65 -10.92
C PHE A 197 -2.29 52.34 -12.26
N LEU A 198 -2.85 53.53 -12.43
CA LEU A 198 -2.64 54.36 -13.63
C LEU A 198 -1.31 55.11 -13.53
N ARG A 199 -0.77 55.52 -14.68
CA ARG A 199 0.47 56.28 -14.76
C ARG A 199 0.24 57.76 -14.42
N ALA A 200 0.98 58.29 -13.46
CA ALA A 200 1.00 59.68 -13.07
C ALA A 200 1.95 60.53 -13.94
N SER A 201 1.93 61.85 -13.75
CA SER A 201 2.68 62.83 -14.55
C SER A 201 4.20 62.80 -14.33
N ASP A 202 4.67 62.22 -13.23
CA ASP A 202 6.09 61.89 -12.98
C ASP A 202 6.56 60.63 -13.74
N GLY A 203 5.62 59.92 -14.39
CA GLY A 203 5.84 58.68 -15.09
C GLY A 203 5.70 57.42 -14.23
N SER A 204 5.44 57.53 -12.92
CA SER A 204 5.25 56.41 -11.98
C SER A 204 3.84 55.83 -12.04
N PHE A 205 3.66 54.57 -11.59
CA PHE A 205 2.33 53.94 -11.48
C PHE A 205 1.77 54.11 -10.07
N SER A 206 1.32 55.33 -9.76
CA SER A 206 1.00 55.77 -8.39
C SER A 206 -0.46 56.19 -8.17
N LEU A 207 -1.33 56.13 -9.21
CA LEU A 207 -2.76 56.47 -9.12
C LEU A 207 -3.62 55.20 -8.99
N PRO A 208 -4.07 54.79 -7.79
CA PRO A 208 -4.85 53.56 -7.62
C PRO A 208 -6.31 53.70 -8.07
N LEU A 209 -6.85 52.64 -8.67
CA LEU A 209 -8.29 52.46 -8.89
C LEU A 209 -8.92 51.60 -7.78
N LYS A 210 -10.24 51.70 -7.63
CA LYS A 210 -11.08 50.88 -6.73
C LYS A 210 -10.81 49.38 -6.98
N PRO A 211 -10.23 48.62 -6.04
CA PRO A 211 -9.90 47.21 -6.26
C PRO A 211 -11.15 46.36 -6.46
N VAL A 212 -11.07 45.39 -7.37
CA VAL A 212 -12.18 44.47 -7.70
C VAL A 212 -11.80 43.06 -7.29
N ILE A 213 -12.75 42.31 -6.73
CA ILE A 213 -12.51 41.01 -6.11
C ILE A 213 -13.30 39.93 -6.86
N SER A 214 -12.67 38.78 -7.09
CA SER A 214 -13.28 37.65 -7.76
C SER A 214 -14.31 36.93 -6.90
N GLN A 215 -15.11 36.09 -7.55
CA GLN A 215 -15.83 35.02 -6.86
C GLN A 215 -14.84 34.07 -6.13
N PRO A 216 -15.28 33.35 -5.08
CA PRO A 216 -14.43 32.42 -4.34
C PRO A 216 -13.87 31.28 -5.20
N ILE A 217 -12.63 30.91 -4.95
CA ILE A 217 -11.94 29.75 -5.51
C ILE A 217 -11.72 28.77 -4.37
N HIS A 218 -12.21 27.54 -4.53
CA HIS A 218 -12.09 26.48 -3.53
C HIS A 218 -11.05 25.43 -3.95
N ASP A 219 -10.20 25.00 -3.02
CA ASP A 219 -9.22 23.93 -3.25
C ASP A 219 -9.91 22.58 -3.50
N SER A 220 -9.71 22.01 -4.69
CA SER A 220 -10.27 20.71 -5.04
C SER A 220 -9.67 19.53 -4.27
N LYS A 221 -8.63 19.73 -3.45
CA LYS A 221 -8.11 18.72 -2.52
C LYS A 221 -8.72 18.80 -1.12
N SER A 222 -9.41 19.89 -0.77
CA SER A 222 -10.15 20.04 0.49
C SER A 222 -11.39 19.14 0.52
N PRO A 223 -11.68 18.41 1.63
CA PRO A 223 -12.84 17.51 1.70
C PRO A 223 -14.21 18.17 1.46
N GLY A 224 -14.34 19.46 1.78
CA GLY A 224 -15.55 20.26 1.58
C GLY A 224 -15.69 20.85 0.17
N ALA A 225 -14.68 20.69 -0.69
CA ALA A 225 -14.62 21.33 -2.01
C ALA A 225 -14.09 20.43 -3.14
N SER A 226 -13.80 19.15 -2.86
CA SER A 226 -13.65 18.13 -3.89
C SER A 226 -14.86 18.13 -4.81
N ASN A 227 -14.63 18.05 -6.12
CA ASN A 227 -15.70 17.96 -7.10
C ASN A 227 -16.49 16.67 -6.88
N LEU A 228 -17.82 16.72 -6.93
CA LEU A 228 -18.65 15.53 -6.81
C LEU A 228 -18.68 14.76 -8.13
N LYS A 229 -18.58 13.43 -8.06
CA LYS A 229 -18.61 12.58 -9.24
C LYS A 229 -19.10 11.18 -8.90
N ILE A 230 -20.10 10.71 -9.65
CA ILE A 230 -20.51 9.30 -9.67
C ILE A 230 -19.54 8.55 -10.60
N SER A 231 -18.82 7.57 -10.06
CA SER A 231 -17.90 6.72 -10.81
C SER A 231 -18.65 5.55 -11.46
N ARG A 232 -19.36 4.76 -10.66
CA ARG A 232 -20.18 3.59 -11.08
C ARG A 232 -21.34 3.37 -10.10
N MET A 233 -22.33 2.60 -10.52
CA MET A 233 -23.43 2.07 -9.70
C MET A 233 -23.60 0.59 -10.04
N ASP A 234 -24.08 -0.23 -9.10
CA ASP A 234 -24.42 -1.64 -9.33
C ASP A 234 -25.72 -1.80 -10.15
N LYS A 235 -26.72 -0.97 -9.85
CA LYS A 235 -28.06 -1.00 -10.44
C LYS A 235 -28.41 0.36 -11.04
N THR A 236 -28.75 0.37 -12.32
CA THR A 236 -29.25 1.57 -13.04
C THR A 236 -30.77 1.52 -13.26
N ALA A 237 -31.48 0.62 -12.56
CA ALA A 237 -32.92 0.52 -12.60
C ALA A 237 -33.50 -0.12 -11.33
N GLY A 238 -34.79 0.08 -11.08
CA GLY A 238 -35.51 -0.42 -9.90
C GLY A 238 -37.04 -0.30 -10.03
N SER A 239 -37.77 -0.62 -8.97
CA SER A 239 -39.23 -0.57 -8.87
C SER A 239 -39.75 0.85 -8.60
N VAL A 240 -40.90 1.24 -9.18
CA VAL A 240 -41.58 2.52 -8.86
C VAL A 240 -41.86 2.74 -7.37
N ARG A 241 -41.90 1.68 -6.55
CA ARG A 241 -42.06 1.79 -5.10
C ARG A 241 -40.84 2.38 -4.39
N GLY A 242 -39.67 2.39 -5.02
CA GLY A 242 -38.39 2.59 -4.34
C GLY A 242 -38.09 1.47 -3.34
N GLY A 243 -37.17 1.72 -2.42
CA GLY A 243 -36.71 0.76 -1.41
C GLY A 243 -35.59 -0.18 -1.88
N ASP A 244 -35.40 -0.31 -3.20
CA ASP A 244 -34.29 -1.08 -3.79
C ASP A 244 -32.95 -0.50 -3.35
N GLU A 245 -32.10 -1.36 -2.80
CA GLU A 245 -30.77 -1.03 -2.30
C GLU A 245 -29.75 -0.94 -3.44
N VAL A 246 -28.98 0.13 -3.50
CA VAL A 246 -28.06 0.49 -4.59
C VAL A 246 -26.69 0.85 -4.01
N TYR A 247 -25.64 0.30 -4.60
CA TYR A 247 -24.24 0.55 -4.27
C TYR A 247 -23.64 1.53 -5.27
N LEU A 248 -23.40 2.77 -4.84
CA LEU A 248 -22.86 3.85 -5.66
C LEU A 248 -21.40 4.12 -5.27
N LEU A 249 -20.49 4.02 -6.25
CA LEU A 249 -19.07 4.34 -6.11
C LEU A 249 -18.83 5.79 -6.58
N CYS A 250 -18.10 6.58 -5.79
CA CYS A 250 -17.93 8.02 -6.02
C CYS A 250 -16.52 8.53 -5.69
N ASP A 251 -16.20 9.71 -6.22
CA ASP A 251 -15.06 10.51 -5.73
C ASP A 251 -15.33 11.00 -4.29
N LYS A 252 -14.30 11.54 -3.61
CA LYS A 252 -14.30 11.75 -2.15
C LYS A 252 -15.46 12.64 -1.63
N VAL A 253 -16.36 12.06 -0.84
CA VAL A 253 -17.51 12.73 -0.17
C VAL A 253 -17.33 12.89 1.35
N GLN A 254 -18.18 13.69 2.00
CA GLN A 254 -18.29 13.75 3.46
C GLN A 254 -19.64 13.20 3.90
N LYS A 255 -19.65 12.19 4.79
CA LYS A 255 -20.86 11.44 5.19
C LYS A 255 -22.01 12.30 5.73
N ASP A 256 -21.69 13.45 6.35
CA ASP A 256 -22.66 14.34 6.98
C ASP A 256 -23.09 15.52 6.06
N ASP A 257 -22.47 15.65 4.88
CA ASP A 257 -22.70 16.73 3.89
C ASP A 257 -22.87 16.18 2.46
N ILE A 258 -23.60 15.07 2.34
CA ILE A 258 -23.91 14.43 1.05
C ILE A 258 -25.36 13.93 1.02
N GLU A 259 -25.98 14.01 -0.16
CA GLU A 259 -27.27 13.39 -0.51
C GLU A 259 -27.23 12.88 -1.97
N VAL A 260 -28.06 11.88 -2.28
CA VAL A 260 -28.24 11.36 -3.63
C VAL A 260 -29.59 11.87 -4.13
N ARG A 261 -29.59 12.82 -5.07
CA ARG A 261 -30.80 13.46 -5.61
C ARG A 261 -31.23 12.77 -6.91
N PHE A 262 -32.46 12.26 -6.94
CA PHE A 262 -33.17 11.81 -8.14
C PHE A 262 -34.07 12.96 -8.63
N TYR A 263 -34.20 13.16 -9.94
CA TYR A 263 -35.03 14.22 -10.51
C TYR A 263 -35.39 14.00 -11.98
N GLU A 264 -36.40 14.73 -12.46
CA GLU A 264 -36.81 14.86 -13.87
C GLU A 264 -36.82 16.34 -14.27
N ASP A 265 -36.43 16.64 -15.52
CA ASP A 265 -36.34 18.02 -16.06
C ASP A 265 -37.60 18.46 -16.85
N ASP A 266 -38.74 17.80 -16.62
CA ASP A 266 -40.05 18.17 -17.17
C ASP A 266 -40.59 19.46 -16.52
N GLU A 267 -41.58 20.13 -17.14
CA GLU A 267 -42.21 21.37 -16.63
C GLU A 267 -42.80 21.26 -15.20
N ASN A 268 -43.07 20.03 -14.73
CA ASN A 268 -43.57 19.74 -13.38
C ASN A 268 -42.47 19.38 -12.35
N GLY A 269 -41.20 19.26 -12.77
CA GLY A 269 -40.01 19.23 -11.92
C GLY A 269 -40.04 18.29 -10.70
N TRP A 270 -40.15 16.97 -10.90
CA TRP A 270 -40.04 16.02 -9.79
C TRP A 270 -38.61 15.98 -9.23
N GLN A 271 -38.49 15.86 -7.90
CA GLN A 271 -37.26 15.45 -7.24
C GLN A 271 -37.53 14.61 -5.99
N ALA A 272 -36.61 13.70 -5.68
CA ALA A 272 -36.58 12.93 -4.44
C ALA A 272 -35.12 12.62 -4.04
N PHE A 273 -34.93 12.01 -2.86
CA PHE A 273 -33.61 11.68 -2.34
C PHE A 273 -33.50 10.20 -1.99
N GLY A 274 -32.37 9.58 -2.30
CA GLY A 274 -32.03 8.25 -1.83
C GLY A 274 -31.90 8.22 -0.30
N ASP A 275 -32.48 7.22 0.34
CA ASP A 275 -32.48 7.03 1.79
C ASP A 275 -31.23 6.27 2.23
N PHE A 276 -30.43 6.89 3.10
CA PHE A 276 -29.23 6.31 3.70
C PHE A 276 -28.79 7.11 4.93
N SER A 277 -28.02 6.46 5.80
CA SER A 277 -27.47 7.03 7.02
C SER A 277 -25.96 7.28 6.92
N PRO A 278 -25.35 8.05 7.84
CA PRO A 278 -23.91 8.32 7.82
C PRO A 278 -23.00 7.09 8.03
N THR A 279 -23.53 5.91 8.39
CA THR A 279 -22.75 4.65 8.42
C THR A 279 -22.59 4.02 7.04
N ASP A 280 -23.53 4.30 6.13
CA ASP A 280 -23.65 3.62 4.84
C ASP A 280 -22.76 4.29 3.76
N VAL A 281 -22.16 5.43 4.12
CA VAL A 281 -21.12 6.15 3.37
C VAL A 281 -19.76 5.51 3.63
N HIS A 282 -19.51 4.36 3.01
CA HIS A 282 -18.30 3.56 3.20
C HIS A 282 -17.02 4.34 2.81
N LYS A 283 -16.19 4.61 3.84
CA LYS A 283 -14.80 5.16 3.75
C LYS A 283 -14.64 6.41 2.87
N GLN A 284 -15.69 7.22 2.69
CA GLN A 284 -15.73 8.42 1.83
C GLN A 284 -15.76 8.19 0.31
N TYR A 285 -15.84 6.96 -0.19
CA TYR A 285 -15.75 6.64 -1.63
C TYR A 285 -16.87 5.73 -2.17
N ALA A 286 -17.76 5.26 -1.30
CA ALA A 286 -19.00 4.63 -1.71
C ALA A 286 -20.16 5.06 -0.81
N ILE A 287 -21.38 4.94 -1.32
CA ILE A 287 -22.64 5.15 -0.59
C ILE A 287 -23.54 3.97 -0.94
N VAL A 288 -24.00 3.24 0.07
CA VAL A 288 -25.12 2.31 -0.04
C VAL A 288 -26.38 3.09 0.31
N PHE A 289 -27.42 3.04 -0.53
CA PHE A 289 -28.67 3.76 -0.29
C PHE A 289 -29.88 3.02 -0.86
N ARG A 290 -31.08 3.32 -0.34
CA ARG A 290 -32.35 2.85 -0.89
C ARG A 290 -32.94 3.88 -1.84
N THR A 291 -33.37 3.44 -3.01
CA THR A 291 -34.01 4.31 -4.02
C THR A 291 -35.28 4.97 -3.49
N PRO A 292 -35.56 6.24 -3.84
CA PRO A 292 -36.82 6.87 -3.47
C PRO A 292 -38.01 6.26 -4.25
N PRO A 293 -39.23 6.36 -3.71
CA PRO A 293 -40.45 6.09 -4.48
C PRO A 293 -40.61 7.10 -5.63
N TYR A 294 -41.03 6.63 -6.79
CA TYR A 294 -41.38 7.49 -7.93
C TYR A 294 -42.76 8.13 -7.72
N HIS A 295 -42.99 9.37 -8.21
CA HIS A 295 -44.23 10.11 -7.90
C HIS A 295 -45.48 9.52 -8.54
N LYS A 296 -45.35 8.75 -9.63
CA LYS A 296 -46.45 8.00 -10.25
C LYS A 296 -46.28 6.51 -9.97
N MET A 297 -46.97 6.00 -8.95
CA MET A 297 -46.97 4.56 -8.60
C MET A 297 -47.59 3.66 -9.69
N LYS A 298 -48.36 4.24 -10.62
CA LYS A 298 -48.90 3.55 -11.80
C LYS A 298 -48.30 4.17 -13.07
N ILE A 299 -47.29 3.50 -13.63
CA ILE A 299 -46.76 3.74 -14.98
C ILE A 299 -47.06 2.50 -15.84
N GLU A 300 -47.30 2.69 -17.14
CA GLU A 300 -47.54 1.58 -18.10
C GLU A 300 -46.26 1.14 -18.82
N ARG A 301 -45.25 2.02 -18.84
CA ARG A 301 -43.94 1.84 -19.48
C ARG A 301 -42.84 2.25 -18.50
N PRO A 302 -41.61 1.73 -18.63
CA PRO A 302 -40.49 2.17 -17.81
C PRO A 302 -40.21 3.67 -18.02
N VAL A 303 -39.85 4.39 -16.96
CA VAL A 303 -39.51 5.82 -17.01
C VAL A 303 -38.08 6.03 -16.55
N THR A 304 -37.28 6.72 -17.36
CA THR A 304 -35.87 7.03 -17.06
C THR A 304 -35.75 8.44 -16.49
N VAL A 305 -35.27 8.52 -15.25
CA VAL A 305 -35.01 9.76 -14.50
C VAL A 305 -33.50 10.01 -14.42
N PHE A 306 -33.10 11.20 -13.98
CA PHE A 306 -31.72 11.50 -13.64
C PHE A 306 -31.45 11.30 -12.15
N LEU A 307 -30.22 10.90 -11.80
CA LEU A 307 -29.68 11.04 -10.46
C LEU A 307 -28.30 11.71 -10.45
N GLN A 308 -28.01 12.44 -9.38
CA GLN A 308 -26.75 13.13 -9.14
C GLN A 308 -26.41 13.11 -7.65
N LEU A 309 -25.12 13.16 -7.31
CA LEU A 309 -24.69 13.49 -5.94
C LEU A 309 -24.86 14.98 -5.71
N LYS A 310 -25.22 15.38 -4.49
CA LYS A 310 -25.35 16.78 -4.09
C LYS A 310 -24.80 17.03 -2.68
N ARG A 311 -24.18 18.19 -2.43
CA ARG A 311 -23.81 18.63 -1.07
C ARG A 311 -24.97 19.35 -0.38
N LYS A 312 -25.14 19.12 0.92
CA LYS A 312 -26.23 19.71 1.72
C LYS A 312 -25.96 21.19 2.01
N ARG A 313 -24.71 21.55 2.32
CA ARG A 313 -24.28 22.91 2.66
C ARG A 313 -23.81 23.73 1.46
N GLY A 314 -23.10 23.07 0.53
CA GLY A 314 -22.53 23.74 -0.65
C GLY A 314 -23.48 23.87 -1.84
N GLY A 315 -24.54 23.08 -1.90
CA GLY A 315 -25.44 23.00 -3.07
C GLY A 315 -24.82 22.33 -4.31
N ASP A 316 -23.49 22.12 -4.33
CA ASP A 316 -22.72 21.52 -5.42
C ASP A 316 -23.29 20.17 -5.86
N VAL A 317 -23.21 19.89 -7.16
CA VAL A 317 -23.75 18.67 -7.79
C VAL A 317 -22.67 17.94 -8.60
N SER A 318 -22.85 16.63 -8.82
CA SER A 318 -22.06 15.87 -9.79
C SER A 318 -22.65 15.97 -11.20
N ASP A 319 -21.88 15.51 -12.20
CA ASP A 319 -22.46 15.07 -13.48
C ASP A 319 -23.62 14.09 -13.22
N SER A 320 -24.71 14.24 -13.95
CA SER A 320 -25.90 13.38 -13.81
C SER A 320 -25.72 12.01 -14.48
N LYS A 321 -26.39 11.01 -13.92
CA LYS A 321 -26.52 9.64 -14.45
C LYS A 321 -28.00 9.33 -14.66
N GLN A 322 -28.30 8.30 -15.45
CA GLN A 322 -29.68 7.84 -15.69
C GLN A 322 -30.03 6.67 -14.77
N PHE A 323 -31.29 6.63 -14.32
CA PHE A 323 -31.87 5.51 -13.58
C PHE A 323 -33.29 5.23 -14.11
N THR A 324 -33.67 3.97 -14.27
CA THR A 324 -34.99 3.62 -14.85
C THR A 324 -35.92 2.94 -13.85
N TYR A 325 -37.10 3.51 -13.64
CA TYR A 325 -38.16 2.90 -12.84
C TYR A 325 -39.03 1.97 -13.70
N TYR A 326 -39.28 0.76 -13.21
CA TYR A 326 -40.14 -0.26 -13.83
C TYR A 326 -41.53 -0.34 -13.16
N PRO A 327 -42.59 -0.66 -13.93
CA PRO A 327 -43.96 -0.79 -13.44
C PRO A 327 -44.15 -1.97 -12.46
N LEU A 328 -45.15 -1.83 -11.59
CA LEU A 328 -45.63 -2.91 -10.73
C LEU A 328 -46.48 -3.91 -11.53
N VAL A 329 -46.13 -5.20 -11.46
CA VAL A 329 -46.98 -6.29 -11.97
C VAL A 329 -47.98 -6.68 -10.88
N GLU A 330 -49.28 -6.45 -11.10
CA GLU A 330 -50.34 -6.79 -10.14
C GLU A 330 -50.70 -8.30 -10.25
N GLY A 331 -50.16 -9.16 -9.37
CA GLY A 331 -50.62 -10.55 -9.26
C GLY A 331 -49.77 -11.48 -8.37
N GLY A 332 -50.32 -11.91 -7.23
CA GLY A 332 -49.76 -13.00 -6.38
C GLY A 332 -48.90 -12.53 -5.21
N SER A 333 -48.81 -13.36 -4.16
CA SER A 333 -48.02 -13.11 -2.94
C SER A 333 -47.29 -14.38 -2.49
N LEU A 334 -46.13 -14.19 -1.87
CA LEU A 334 -45.22 -15.20 -1.28
C LEU A 334 -44.69 -16.28 -2.24
N GLY A 335 -43.45 -16.10 -2.70
CA GLY A 335 -42.69 -17.13 -3.38
C GLY A 335 -41.27 -16.67 -3.73
N PHE A 336 -40.27 -17.47 -3.36
CA PHE A 336 -38.88 -17.33 -3.83
C PHE A 336 -38.85 -17.32 -5.37
N PHE A 337 -38.11 -16.39 -5.97
CA PHE A 337 -37.63 -16.52 -7.35
C PHE A 337 -36.09 -16.49 -7.36
N PRO A 338 -35.41 -17.44 -8.05
CA PRO A 338 -33.95 -17.49 -8.01
C PRO A 338 -33.33 -16.41 -8.89
N SER A 339 -32.32 -15.71 -8.36
CA SER A 339 -31.45 -14.80 -9.11
C SER A 339 -30.47 -15.55 -10.03
N SER A 340 -30.99 -16.42 -10.91
CA SER A 340 -30.20 -17.27 -11.81
C SER A 340 -30.89 -17.44 -13.16
N LEU A 341 -30.92 -16.37 -13.96
CA LEU A 341 -30.99 -16.43 -15.42
C LEU A 341 -30.56 -15.11 -16.12
N ALA A 342 -29.56 -14.42 -15.57
CA ALA A 342 -28.91 -13.29 -16.24
C ALA A 342 -27.84 -13.80 -17.24
N TYR A 343 -28.30 -14.36 -18.36
CA TYR A 343 -27.41 -14.90 -19.41
C TYR A 343 -26.73 -13.76 -20.19
N SER A 344 -25.45 -13.48 -19.90
CA SER A 344 -24.63 -12.52 -20.64
C SER A 344 -23.45 -13.24 -21.33
N PRO A 345 -23.40 -13.30 -22.68
CA PRO A 345 -22.50 -14.21 -23.40
C PRO A 345 -21.13 -13.58 -23.69
N TYR A 346 -20.22 -13.57 -22.70
CA TYR A 346 -18.79 -13.32 -22.92
C TYR A 346 -17.89 -14.26 -22.11
N GLN A 347 -17.82 -15.52 -22.55
CA GLN A 347 -16.80 -16.46 -22.11
C GLN A 347 -15.59 -16.38 -23.05
N SER A 348 -14.55 -15.64 -22.65
CA SER A 348 -13.33 -15.47 -23.43
C SER A 348 -12.34 -16.62 -23.17
N GLY A 349 -12.39 -17.67 -24.00
CA GLY A 349 -11.36 -18.70 -24.03
C GLY A 349 -10.18 -18.34 -24.96
N ALA A 350 -8.96 -18.60 -24.52
CA ALA A 350 -7.82 -18.81 -25.42
C ALA A 350 -7.94 -20.22 -26.06
N ALA A 351 -7.34 -20.57 -27.19
CA ALA A 351 -6.33 -19.93 -28.05
C ALA A 351 -6.63 -20.35 -29.54
N PRO A 352 -5.76 -20.25 -30.58
CA PRO A 352 -4.32 -19.89 -30.62
C PRO A 352 -3.90 -18.88 -31.72
N MET A 353 -2.58 -18.75 -31.90
CA MET A 353 -1.81 -18.01 -32.93
C MET A 353 -2.45 -17.90 -34.33
N GLY A 354 -2.45 -16.69 -34.91
CA GLY A 354 -2.74 -16.43 -36.33
C GLY A 354 -2.56 -14.96 -36.75
N CYS A 355 -1.70 -14.72 -37.75
CA CYS A 355 -1.21 -13.43 -38.28
C CYS A 355 -2.16 -12.21 -38.35
N TYR A 356 -1.61 -11.03 -38.05
CA TYR A 356 -2.07 -9.70 -38.53
C TYR A 356 -1.96 -9.60 -40.07
N PRO A 357 -2.83 -8.83 -40.79
CA PRO A 357 -2.55 -7.39 -40.98
C PRO A 357 -3.75 -6.42 -41.16
N GLY A 358 -3.57 -5.17 -40.71
CA GLY A 358 -3.86 -3.96 -41.51
C GLY A 358 -5.22 -3.23 -41.41
N GLY A 359 -5.20 -2.01 -40.84
CA GLY A 359 -6.16 -0.92 -41.11
C GLY A 359 -7.55 -0.99 -40.43
N GLY A 360 -8.32 0.10 -40.32
CA GLY A 360 -7.99 1.51 -40.57
C GLY A 360 -9.23 2.40 -40.79
N GLY A 361 -9.41 3.44 -39.96
CA GLY A 361 -10.57 4.37 -40.04
C GLY A 361 -11.89 3.79 -39.49
N GLY A 362 -13.00 4.53 -39.40
CA GLY A 362 -13.18 5.97 -39.64
C GLY A 362 -14.66 6.34 -39.93
N ALA A 363 -15.02 7.62 -39.72
CA ALA A 363 -16.26 8.28 -40.18
C ALA A 363 -17.64 7.79 -39.65
N GLN A 364 -18.11 8.56 -38.66
CA GLN A 364 -19.46 9.08 -38.45
C GLN A 364 -20.48 9.15 -39.62
N MET A 365 -21.77 9.00 -39.22
CA MET A 365 -22.94 9.87 -39.52
C MET A 365 -23.90 9.62 -40.70
N ALA A 366 -25.12 10.11 -40.42
CA ALA A 366 -26.23 10.48 -41.32
C ALA A 366 -27.11 9.37 -41.91
N ALA A 367 -28.39 9.71 -42.04
CA ALA A 367 -29.43 8.96 -42.73
C ALA A 367 -30.10 9.90 -43.73
N GLU A 368 -30.68 9.36 -44.80
CA GLU A 368 -31.88 9.94 -45.42
C GLU A 368 -32.59 8.90 -46.32
N THR A 369 -33.83 9.20 -46.70
CA THR A 369 -34.72 8.33 -47.49
C THR A 369 -34.54 8.51 -48.99
N PRO A 370 -35.17 7.65 -49.81
CA PRO A 370 -36.07 8.21 -50.82
C PRO A 370 -37.42 7.49 -50.97
N SER A 371 -38.31 8.14 -51.72
CA SER A 371 -39.65 7.73 -52.20
C SER A 371 -39.55 6.76 -53.42
N VAL A 372 -40.58 6.35 -54.18
CA VAL A 372 -41.85 6.98 -54.62
C VAL A 372 -42.89 5.94 -55.11
N ASP A 373 -44.18 6.34 -55.12
CA ASP A 373 -45.28 5.99 -56.06
C ASP A 373 -45.70 4.52 -56.34
N ALA A 374 -46.97 4.21 -56.71
CA ALA A 374 -48.23 4.98 -56.74
C ALA A 374 -49.45 4.01 -56.83
N GLY A 375 -50.68 4.50 -56.63
CA GLY A 375 -51.92 3.78 -56.96
C GLY A 375 -53.19 4.29 -56.27
N GLU A 376 -54.22 4.65 -57.05
CA GLU A 376 -55.61 4.91 -56.62
C GLU A 376 -56.32 3.56 -56.27
N GLU A 377 -57.46 3.46 -55.58
CA GLU A 377 -58.72 4.23 -55.63
C GLU A 377 -59.53 4.00 -54.31
N ALA A 378 -60.73 4.59 -54.13
CA ALA A 378 -61.41 4.67 -52.81
C ALA A 378 -62.88 4.20 -52.74
N ALA A 379 -63.21 3.35 -51.75
CA ALA A 379 -64.59 3.14 -51.24
C ALA A 379 -64.61 2.47 -49.83
N GLU A 380 -65.62 2.79 -49.02
CA GLU A 380 -65.95 2.24 -47.68
C GLU A 380 -67.38 1.62 -47.70
N PRO A 381 -67.87 0.92 -46.65
CA PRO A 381 -67.18 0.00 -45.72
C PRO A 381 -67.99 -1.30 -45.44
N SER A 382 -67.33 -2.42 -45.12
CA SER A 382 -68.02 -3.62 -44.56
C SER A 382 -67.09 -4.56 -43.79
N ALA A 383 -67.58 -5.15 -42.69
CA ALA A 383 -66.87 -6.12 -41.84
C ALA A 383 -67.26 -7.59 -42.18
N PRO A 384 -66.76 -8.63 -41.46
CA PRO A 384 -65.36 -9.07 -41.55
C PRO A 384 -65.19 -10.60 -41.79
N PRO A 385 -64.15 -11.03 -42.51
CA PRO A 385 -63.53 -12.36 -42.38
C PRO A 385 -62.28 -12.27 -41.46
N GLY A 386 -61.71 -13.36 -40.92
CA GLY A 386 -62.00 -14.78 -41.08
C GLY A 386 -60.67 -15.56 -41.12
N THR A 387 -60.27 -16.19 -40.01
CA THR A 387 -58.97 -16.91 -39.86
C THR A 387 -58.83 -18.09 -40.81
N PRO A 388 -57.63 -18.35 -41.38
CA PRO A 388 -56.47 -18.92 -40.66
C PRO A 388 -55.15 -18.15 -40.97
N GLN A 389 -53.96 -18.46 -40.43
CA GLN A 389 -53.40 -19.72 -39.88
C GLN A 389 -52.62 -19.50 -38.56
N ARG A 390 -52.53 -20.57 -37.74
CA ARG A 390 -51.87 -20.58 -36.41
C ARG A 390 -51.19 -21.93 -36.13
N GLU A 391 -50.24 -22.34 -36.95
CA GLU A 391 -49.58 -23.65 -36.84
C GLU A 391 -48.15 -23.61 -37.37
N GLN A 392 -47.14 -23.67 -36.48
CA GLN A 392 -45.78 -24.16 -36.76
C GLN A 392 -44.84 -24.19 -35.52
N GLN A 393 -44.98 -23.25 -34.57
CA GLN A 393 -44.08 -23.16 -33.40
C GLN A 393 -44.50 -24.00 -32.17
N THR A 394 -45.71 -24.56 -32.17
CA THR A 394 -46.24 -25.38 -31.06
C THR A 394 -45.60 -26.77 -30.86
N PRO A 395 -45.19 -27.55 -31.89
CA PRO A 395 -44.68 -28.91 -31.67
C PRO A 395 -43.29 -28.94 -31.04
N GLU A 396 -42.40 -27.98 -31.35
CA GLU A 396 -41.05 -27.93 -30.78
C GLU A 396 -41.07 -27.69 -29.26
N LEU A 397 -41.88 -26.73 -28.79
CA LEU A 397 -42.06 -26.47 -27.36
C LEU A 397 -42.60 -27.71 -26.63
N LEU A 398 -43.53 -28.44 -27.25
CA LEU A 398 -44.13 -29.64 -26.69
C LEU A 398 -43.15 -30.83 -26.69
N HIS A 399 -42.28 -30.94 -27.70
CA HIS A 399 -41.16 -31.90 -27.71
C HIS A 399 -40.15 -31.59 -26.59
N ARG A 400 -39.72 -30.33 -26.48
CA ARG A 400 -38.77 -29.85 -25.47
C ARG A 400 -39.31 -30.04 -24.04
N ALA A 401 -40.61 -29.86 -23.83
CA ALA A 401 -41.28 -30.16 -22.56
C ALA A 401 -41.31 -31.66 -22.23
N ARG A 402 -41.50 -32.54 -23.23
CA ARG A 402 -41.40 -34.01 -23.05
C ARG A 402 -40.00 -34.44 -22.68
N GLU A 403 -38.97 -33.89 -23.33
CA GLU A 403 -37.56 -34.11 -22.93
C GLU A 403 -37.32 -33.67 -21.47
N TYR A 404 -37.81 -32.49 -21.08
CA TYR A 404 -37.61 -31.95 -19.73
C TYR A 404 -38.25 -32.88 -18.67
N ASN A 405 -39.48 -33.33 -18.92
CA ASN A 405 -40.16 -34.28 -18.04
C ASN A 405 -39.46 -35.65 -17.98
N ALA A 406 -38.93 -36.15 -19.11
CA ALA A 406 -38.15 -37.39 -19.12
C ALA A 406 -36.84 -37.26 -18.31
N ARG A 407 -36.15 -36.11 -18.41
CA ARG A 407 -34.95 -35.80 -17.61
C ARG A 407 -35.28 -35.69 -16.12
N LEU A 408 -36.40 -35.04 -15.75
CA LEU A 408 -36.88 -34.94 -14.37
C LEU A 408 -37.24 -36.31 -13.78
N PHE A 409 -38.01 -37.12 -14.51
CA PHE A 409 -38.40 -38.46 -14.07
C PHE A 409 -37.18 -39.37 -13.91
N GLY A 410 -36.22 -39.32 -14.85
CA GLY A 410 -34.95 -40.04 -14.75
C GLY A 410 -34.09 -39.57 -13.56
N LEU A 411 -34.14 -38.28 -13.19
CA LEU A 411 -33.48 -37.77 -11.97
C LEU A 411 -34.16 -38.32 -10.71
N ALA A 412 -35.49 -38.22 -10.62
CA ALA A 412 -36.27 -38.73 -9.50
C ALA A 412 -36.05 -40.24 -9.28
N GLN A 413 -36.03 -41.04 -10.35
CA GLN A 413 -35.77 -42.47 -10.27
C GLN A 413 -34.34 -42.80 -9.79
N ARG A 414 -33.33 -41.99 -10.16
CA ARG A 414 -31.97 -42.14 -9.63
C ARG A 414 -31.89 -41.76 -8.14
N SER A 415 -32.50 -40.65 -7.74
CA SER A 415 -32.53 -40.24 -6.33
C SER A 415 -33.27 -41.25 -5.44
N ALA A 416 -34.38 -41.82 -5.93
CA ALA A 416 -35.13 -42.87 -5.22
C ALA A 416 -34.32 -44.16 -5.05
N ARG A 417 -33.56 -44.60 -6.07
CA ARG A 417 -32.62 -45.71 -5.94
C ARG A 417 -31.52 -45.40 -4.92
N ALA A 418 -30.87 -44.25 -5.01
CA ALA A 418 -29.81 -43.85 -4.09
C ALA A 418 -30.25 -43.82 -2.62
N LEU A 419 -31.51 -43.44 -2.35
CA LEU A 419 -32.13 -43.49 -1.02
C LEU A 419 -32.43 -44.93 -0.57
N LEU A 420 -32.85 -45.83 -1.47
CA LEU A 420 -33.05 -47.25 -1.19
C LEU A 420 -31.71 -47.94 -0.87
N ASP A 421 -30.70 -47.70 -1.71
CA ASP A 421 -29.36 -48.26 -1.57
C ASP A 421 -28.70 -47.78 -0.26
N TYR A 422 -28.89 -46.50 0.09
CA TYR A 422 -28.51 -45.96 1.40
C TYR A 422 -29.28 -46.63 2.56
N GLY A 423 -30.59 -46.82 2.44
CA GLY A 423 -31.40 -47.48 3.46
C GLY A 423 -31.04 -48.95 3.72
N VAL A 424 -30.42 -49.63 2.74
CA VAL A 424 -29.92 -51.00 2.88
C VAL A 424 -28.46 -51.07 3.35
N THR A 425 -27.61 -50.14 2.91
CA THR A 425 -26.16 -50.17 3.19
C THR A 425 -25.70 -49.29 4.36
N ALA A 426 -26.51 -48.31 4.77
CA ALA A 426 -26.15 -47.18 5.64
C ALA A 426 -24.94 -46.35 5.15
N ASP A 427 -24.45 -46.57 3.92
CA ASP A 427 -23.24 -45.93 3.39
C ASP A 427 -23.58 -44.64 2.63
N ALA A 428 -23.19 -43.51 3.19
CA ALA A 428 -23.39 -42.19 2.58
C ALA A 428 -22.73 -42.06 1.19
N ARG A 429 -21.70 -42.86 0.88
CA ARG A 429 -21.07 -42.88 -0.45
C ARG A 429 -22.06 -43.34 -1.54
N SER A 430 -22.95 -44.29 -1.22
CA SER A 430 -24.01 -44.74 -2.14
C SER A 430 -24.99 -43.61 -2.47
N LEU A 431 -25.38 -42.84 -1.45
CA LEU A 431 -26.28 -41.69 -1.62
C LEU A 431 -25.63 -40.58 -2.46
N LEU A 432 -24.40 -40.20 -2.12
CA LEU A 432 -23.63 -39.17 -2.83
C LEU A 432 -23.28 -39.58 -4.27
N ALA A 433 -23.02 -40.86 -4.53
CA ALA A 433 -22.81 -41.37 -5.89
C ALA A 433 -24.07 -41.29 -6.75
N GLY A 434 -25.27 -41.41 -6.16
CA GLY A 434 -26.53 -41.12 -6.85
C GLY A 434 -26.79 -39.62 -7.04
N GLN A 435 -26.41 -38.80 -6.05
CA GLN A 435 -26.77 -37.39 -5.96
C GLN A 435 -25.58 -36.43 -6.17
N ARG A 436 -24.62 -36.79 -7.04
CA ARG A 436 -23.34 -36.08 -7.25
C ARG A 436 -23.44 -34.56 -7.48
N HIS A 437 -24.57 -34.07 -8.02
CA HIS A 437 -24.86 -32.64 -8.21
C HIS A 437 -24.93 -31.82 -6.91
N LEU A 438 -25.11 -32.47 -5.75
CA LEU A 438 -25.05 -31.80 -4.45
C LEU A 438 -23.60 -31.48 -4.03
N LEU A 439 -22.61 -32.21 -4.54
CA LEU A 439 -21.19 -31.92 -4.30
C LEU A 439 -20.71 -30.65 -5.04
N THR A 440 -21.47 -30.19 -6.04
CA THR A 440 -21.23 -28.94 -6.79
C THR A 440 -22.07 -27.77 -6.28
N ALA A 441 -22.90 -27.96 -5.24
CA ALA A 441 -23.61 -26.86 -4.61
C ALA A 441 -22.62 -25.96 -3.84
N GLN A 442 -22.91 -24.66 -3.79
CA GLN A 442 -22.11 -23.64 -3.10
C GLN A 442 -23.01 -22.85 -2.14
N ASP A 443 -22.44 -22.41 -1.02
CA ASP A 443 -23.10 -21.51 -0.06
C ASP A 443 -22.93 -20.01 -0.43
N GLU A 444 -23.28 -19.11 0.49
CA GLU A 444 -23.13 -17.65 0.33
C GLU A 444 -21.67 -17.17 0.23
N ASN A 445 -20.70 -18.02 0.59
CA ASN A 445 -19.26 -17.77 0.48
C ASN A 445 -18.65 -18.43 -0.77
N GLY A 446 -19.43 -19.21 -1.52
CA GLY A 446 -18.95 -20.05 -2.62
C GLY A 446 -18.39 -21.40 -2.16
N ASP A 447 -18.45 -21.75 -0.88
CA ASP A 447 -17.88 -22.98 -0.34
C ASP A 447 -18.77 -24.19 -0.67
N THR A 448 -18.16 -25.25 -1.21
CA THR A 448 -18.84 -26.53 -1.48
C THR A 448 -18.86 -27.42 -0.22
N PRO A 449 -19.65 -28.51 -0.18
CA PRO A 449 -19.61 -29.46 0.95
C PRO A 449 -18.21 -30.01 1.28
N LEU A 450 -17.29 -30.04 0.30
CA LEU A 450 -15.89 -30.43 0.52
C LEU A 450 -15.08 -29.30 1.19
N HIS A 451 -15.32 -28.03 0.85
CA HIS A 451 -14.71 -26.89 1.54
C HIS A 451 -15.15 -26.88 3.01
N LEU A 452 -16.45 -26.98 3.27
CA LEU A 452 -17.02 -26.99 4.62
C LEU A 452 -16.51 -28.18 5.47
N ALA A 453 -16.41 -29.38 4.88
CA ALA A 453 -15.85 -30.54 5.57
C ALA A 453 -14.37 -30.33 5.98
N ILE A 454 -13.59 -29.65 5.15
CA ILE A 454 -12.19 -29.30 5.43
C ILE A 454 -12.10 -28.20 6.50
N ILE A 455 -12.89 -27.13 6.40
CA ILE A 455 -12.96 -26.04 7.39
C ILE A 455 -13.30 -26.58 8.79
N HIS A 456 -14.19 -27.57 8.88
CA HIS A 456 -14.58 -28.21 10.14
C HIS A 456 -13.74 -29.45 10.52
N GLY A 457 -12.66 -29.75 9.81
CA GLY A 457 -11.74 -30.86 10.12
C GLY A 457 -12.35 -32.27 10.07
N GLN A 458 -13.45 -32.45 9.33
CA GLN A 458 -14.27 -33.66 9.34
C GLN A 458 -13.67 -34.77 8.45
N THR A 459 -12.52 -35.32 8.84
CA THR A 459 -11.75 -36.34 8.09
C THR A 459 -12.62 -37.45 7.49
N THR A 460 -13.52 -38.08 8.26
CA THR A 460 -14.42 -39.14 7.78
C THR A 460 -15.34 -38.68 6.63
N VAL A 461 -15.80 -37.42 6.66
CA VAL A 461 -16.66 -36.85 5.61
C VAL A 461 -15.84 -36.51 4.38
N ILE A 462 -14.63 -35.97 4.56
CA ILE A 462 -13.66 -35.71 3.48
C ILE A 462 -13.33 -37.03 2.76
N GLU A 463 -13.02 -38.08 3.51
CA GLU A 463 -12.73 -39.43 3.00
C GLU A 463 -13.89 -39.99 2.17
N GLN A 464 -15.13 -39.90 2.67
CA GLN A 464 -16.31 -40.36 1.94
C GLN A 464 -16.59 -39.54 0.66
N ILE A 465 -16.49 -38.21 0.71
CA ILE A 465 -16.71 -37.34 -0.46
C ILE A 465 -15.65 -37.61 -1.52
N ALA A 466 -14.36 -37.61 -1.16
CA ALA A 466 -13.28 -37.80 -2.11
C ALA A 466 -13.21 -39.23 -2.67
N HIS A 467 -13.64 -40.26 -1.92
CA HIS A 467 -13.85 -41.60 -2.46
C HIS A 467 -14.95 -41.64 -3.55
N VAL A 468 -16.01 -40.82 -3.43
CA VAL A 468 -17.05 -40.71 -4.48
C VAL A 468 -16.52 -39.94 -5.69
N ILE A 469 -15.64 -38.95 -5.49
CA ILE A 469 -15.00 -38.18 -6.57
C ILE A 469 -13.95 -39.02 -7.32
N TYR A 470 -13.17 -39.86 -6.62
CA TYR A 470 -12.20 -40.77 -7.24
C TYR A 470 -12.83 -41.72 -8.28
N HIS A 471 -14.06 -42.18 -8.03
CA HIS A 471 -14.84 -42.96 -8.99
C HIS A 471 -15.69 -42.11 -9.97
N ALA A 472 -15.51 -40.79 -9.99
CA ALA A 472 -16.20 -39.85 -10.88
C ALA A 472 -15.35 -38.59 -11.20
N PRO A 473 -14.10 -38.73 -11.68
CA PRO A 473 -13.18 -37.59 -11.86
C PRO A 473 -13.66 -36.55 -12.87
N HIS A 474 -14.55 -36.94 -13.78
CA HIS A 474 -15.19 -36.08 -14.78
C HIS A 474 -16.08 -34.96 -14.20
N LEU A 475 -16.31 -34.92 -12.88
CA LEU A 475 -17.10 -33.87 -12.24
C LEU A 475 -16.30 -32.60 -11.86
N GLY A 476 -14.97 -32.65 -11.81
CA GLY A 476 -14.12 -31.48 -11.49
C GLY A 476 -14.24 -30.92 -10.07
N VAL A 477 -15.06 -31.51 -9.19
CA VAL A 477 -15.42 -30.99 -7.84
C VAL A 477 -14.22 -30.61 -6.97
N VAL A 478 -13.10 -31.32 -7.09
CA VAL A 478 -11.86 -31.07 -6.31
C VAL A 478 -11.28 -29.68 -6.54
N ASN A 479 -11.53 -29.10 -7.72
CA ASN A 479 -10.93 -27.86 -8.21
C ASN A 479 -11.94 -26.71 -8.34
N ILE A 480 -13.18 -26.87 -7.82
CA ILE A 480 -14.12 -25.77 -7.68
C ILE A 480 -13.57 -24.78 -6.65
N THR A 481 -13.66 -23.48 -6.93
CA THR A 481 -13.20 -22.42 -6.03
C THR A 481 -14.35 -21.67 -5.37
N ASN A 482 -14.17 -21.27 -4.11
CA ASN A 482 -15.07 -20.34 -3.42
C ASN A 482 -14.89 -18.88 -3.86
N HIS A 483 -15.60 -17.93 -3.23
CA HIS A 483 -15.52 -16.49 -3.57
C HIS A 483 -14.17 -15.83 -3.20
N LEU A 484 -13.27 -16.55 -2.51
CA LEU A 484 -11.88 -16.16 -2.29
C LEU A 484 -10.92 -16.76 -3.33
N HIS A 485 -11.45 -17.40 -4.39
CA HIS A 485 -10.74 -18.25 -5.35
C HIS A 485 -9.94 -19.40 -4.71
N GLN A 486 -10.25 -19.76 -3.47
CA GLN A 486 -9.58 -20.86 -2.78
C GLN A 486 -10.20 -22.19 -3.19
N THR A 487 -9.35 -23.18 -3.45
CA THR A 487 -9.76 -24.56 -3.68
C THR A 487 -9.87 -25.32 -2.34
N PRO A 488 -10.51 -26.49 -2.31
CA PRO A 488 -10.39 -27.46 -1.22
C PRO A 488 -8.94 -27.73 -0.80
N LEU A 489 -8.00 -27.78 -1.76
CA LEU A 489 -6.58 -27.97 -1.48
C LEU A 489 -5.97 -26.76 -0.76
N HIS A 490 -6.32 -25.53 -1.14
CA HIS A 490 -5.88 -24.32 -0.45
C HIS A 490 -6.38 -24.28 1.00
N LEU A 491 -7.64 -24.64 1.24
CA LEU A 491 -8.18 -24.75 2.60
C LEU A 491 -7.52 -25.88 3.41
N ALA A 492 -7.20 -27.02 2.80
CA ALA A 492 -6.48 -28.11 3.47
C ALA A 492 -5.05 -27.71 3.87
N VAL A 493 -4.40 -26.86 3.08
CA VAL A 493 -3.09 -26.27 3.40
C VAL A 493 -3.22 -25.22 4.51
N ILE A 494 -4.14 -24.26 4.39
CA ILE A 494 -4.37 -23.19 5.38
C ILE A 494 -4.75 -23.77 6.76
N THR A 495 -5.46 -24.89 6.80
CA THR A 495 -5.81 -25.61 8.05
C THR A 495 -4.76 -26.63 8.51
N GLY A 496 -3.63 -26.76 7.81
CA GLY A 496 -2.51 -27.63 8.20
C GLY A 496 -2.77 -29.14 8.10
N GLN A 497 -3.81 -29.57 7.36
CA GLN A 497 -4.26 -30.97 7.34
C GLN A 497 -3.43 -31.85 6.39
N THR A 498 -2.18 -32.15 6.76
CA THR A 498 -1.20 -32.93 5.97
C THR A 498 -1.77 -34.20 5.32
N LYS A 499 -2.54 -34.99 6.06
CA LYS A 499 -3.18 -36.21 5.54
C LYS A 499 -4.20 -35.93 4.43
N VAL A 500 -5.00 -34.87 4.59
CA VAL A 500 -6.02 -34.45 3.61
C VAL A 500 -5.34 -33.90 2.36
N VAL A 501 -4.27 -33.10 2.50
CA VAL A 501 -3.47 -32.59 1.38
C VAL A 501 -2.95 -33.73 0.50
N SER A 502 -2.30 -34.74 1.08
CA SER A 502 -1.81 -35.92 0.34
C SER A 502 -2.93 -36.67 -0.39
N PHE A 503 -4.10 -36.80 0.24
CA PHE A 503 -5.23 -37.53 -0.32
C PHE A 503 -5.97 -36.76 -1.42
N LEU A 504 -6.14 -35.43 -1.28
CA LEU A 504 -6.71 -34.58 -2.33
C LEU A 504 -5.86 -34.62 -3.61
N LEU A 505 -4.52 -34.62 -3.48
CA LEU A 505 -3.61 -34.74 -4.61
C LEU A 505 -3.71 -36.11 -5.31
N GLN A 506 -3.87 -37.21 -4.54
CA GLN A 506 -4.15 -38.55 -5.09
C GLN A 506 -5.48 -38.64 -5.86
N VAL A 507 -6.46 -37.80 -5.49
CA VAL A 507 -7.79 -37.72 -6.14
C VAL A 507 -7.79 -36.73 -7.32
N GLY A 508 -6.67 -36.07 -7.60
CA GLY A 508 -6.49 -35.18 -8.76
C GLY A 508 -6.75 -33.69 -8.49
N ALA A 509 -6.57 -33.23 -7.25
CA ALA A 509 -6.50 -31.80 -6.97
C ALA A 509 -5.36 -31.14 -7.75
N ASP A 510 -5.62 -29.98 -8.36
CA ASP A 510 -4.60 -29.22 -9.09
C ASP A 510 -3.88 -28.22 -8.15
N PRO A 511 -2.58 -28.40 -7.86
CA PRO A 511 -1.81 -27.50 -7.00
C PRO A 511 -1.39 -26.20 -7.69
N ALA A 512 -1.52 -26.10 -9.02
CA ALA A 512 -1.12 -24.93 -9.81
C ALA A 512 -2.21 -23.86 -9.92
N LEU A 513 -3.42 -24.14 -9.45
CA LEU A 513 -4.46 -23.12 -9.27
C LEU A 513 -4.00 -22.09 -8.24
N LEU A 514 -4.40 -20.83 -8.45
CA LEU A 514 -4.03 -19.71 -7.59
C LEU A 514 -5.27 -19.17 -6.88
N ASP A 515 -5.12 -18.72 -5.63
CA ASP A 515 -6.17 -18.02 -4.91
C ASP A 515 -6.24 -16.52 -5.29
N ARG A 516 -7.13 -15.76 -4.62
CA ARG A 516 -7.28 -14.30 -4.83
C ARG A 516 -6.01 -13.47 -4.56
N HIS A 517 -5.03 -14.01 -3.84
CA HIS A 517 -3.75 -13.37 -3.54
C HIS A 517 -2.66 -13.78 -4.55
N GLY A 518 -2.96 -14.69 -5.48
CA GLY A 518 -1.97 -15.27 -6.39
C GLY A 518 -1.16 -16.39 -5.75
N ASP A 519 -1.50 -16.82 -4.55
CA ASP A 519 -0.81 -17.91 -3.88
C ASP A 519 -1.32 -19.25 -4.43
N SER A 520 -0.39 -20.11 -4.85
CA SER A 520 -0.67 -21.53 -5.08
C SER A 520 -0.58 -22.33 -3.78
N ALA A 521 -0.97 -23.61 -3.79
CA ALA A 521 -0.85 -24.50 -2.64
C ALA A 521 0.56 -24.53 -2.02
N VAL A 522 1.63 -24.38 -2.82
CA VAL A 522 3.03 -24.32 -2.35
C VAL A 522 3.35 -22.98 -1.67
N HIS A 523 2.85 -21.87 -2.21
CA HIS A 523 3.03 -20.54 -1.61
C HIS A 523 2.31 -20.46 -0.25
N LEU A 524 1.08 -20.96 -0.18
CA LEU A 524 0.31 -21.07 1.07
C LEU A 524 1.02 -21.94 2.12
N ALA A 525 1.63 -23.06 1.72
CA ALA A 525 2.36 -23.94 2.65
C ALA A 525 3.56 -23.24 3.29
N LEU A 526 4.29 -22.41 2.54
CA LEU A 526 5.42 -21.62 3.05
C LEU A 526 4.94 -20.47 3.96
N ARG A 527 3.73 -19.95 3.74
CA ARG A 527 3.07 -18.98 4.64
C ARG A 527 2.52 -19.62 5.94
N ALA A 528 2.44 -20.95 6.04
CA ALA A 528 1.86 -21.67 7.19
C ALA A 528 2.77 -21.74 8.45
N GLY A 529 3.98 -21.16 8.42
CA GLY A 529 4.84 -21.04 9.60
C GLY A 529 5.37 -22.39 10.10
N ALA A 530 5.15 -22.72 11.37
CA ALA A 530 5.80 -23.86 12.02
C ALA A 530 5.44 -25.25 11.44
N SER A 531 4.34 -25.37 10.69
CA SER A 531 3.93 -26.60 9.97
C SER A 531 4.41 -26.65 8.51
N ALA A 532 5.06 -25.59 8.01
CA ALA A 532 5.51 -25.48 6.62
C ALA A 532 6.34 -26.68 6.11
N PRO A 533 7.37 -27.20 6.81
CA PRO A 533 8.22 -28.27 6.25
C PRO A 533 7.47 -29.60 6.07
N ASP A 534 6.58 -29.96 7.01
CA ASP A 534 5.76 -31.17 6.91
C ASP A 534 4.68 -31.03 5.82
N MET A 535 4.07 -29.84 5.73
CA MET A 535 3.10 -29.50 4.70
C MET A 535 3.73 -29.54 3.30
N LEU A 536 4.91 -28.92 3.16
CA LEU A 536 5.69 -28.89 1.93
C LEU A 536 6.19 -30.29 1.54
N CYS A 537 6.64 -31.10 2.49
CA CYS A 537 6.95 -32.52 2.25
C CYS A 537 5.73 -33.29 1.69
N ALA A 538 4.53 -33.06 2.23
CA ALA A 538 3.30 -33.72 1.75
C ALA A 538 2.93 -33.27 0.33
N LEU A 539 3.09 -31.98 0.00
CA LEU A 539 2.91 -31.47 -1.37
C LEU A 539 3.93 -32.08 -2.33
N LEU A 540 5.23 -31.94 -2.07
CA LEU A 540 6.29 -32.32 -3.01
C LEU A 540 6.38 -33.84 -3.23
N ARG A 541 6.15 -34.66 -2.18
CA ARG A 541 6.16 -36.12 -2.29
C ARG A 541 4.91 -36.72 -2.95
N SER A 542 3.93 -35.91 -3.33
CA SER A 542 2.70 -36.37 -3.99
C SER A 542 2.92 -36.94 -5.40
N GLY A 543 4.03 -36.59 -6.06
CA GLY A 543 4.34 -37.03 -7.42
C GLY A 543 3.50 -36.39 -8.52
N VAL A 544 2.72 -35.34 -8.21
CA VAL A 544 1.91 -34.62 -9.21
C VAL A 544 2.82 -33.98 -10.27
N PRO A 545 2.63 -34.25 -11.57
CA PRO A 545 3.59 -33.89 -12.62
C PRO A 545 3.76 -32.38 -12.87
N ALA A 546 2.87 -31.55 -12.32
CA ALA A 546 2.94 -30.09 -12.36
C ALA A 546 3.82 -29.47 -11.25
N MET A 547 4.22 -30.24 -10.23
CA MET A 547 4.97 -29.71 -9.08
C MET A 547 6.33 -29.08 -9.47
N PRO A 548 7.16 -29.67 -10.36
CA PRO A 548 8.43 -29.05 -10.73
C PRO A 548 8.27 -27.68 -11.40
N GLN A 549 7.26 -27.50 -12.26
CA GLN A 549 7.00 -26.22 -12.92
C GLN A 549 6.45 -25.18 -11.92
N LEU A 550 5.67 -25.62 -10.92
CA LEU A 550 5.12 -24.76 -9.88
C LEU A 550 6.21 -24.11 -9.00
N LEU A 551 7.40 -24.70 -8.91
CA LEU A 551 8.57 -24.10 -8.24
C LEU A 551 9.13 -22.87 -8.98
N HIS A 552 8.83 -22.72 -10.28
CA HIS A 552 9.20 -21.57 -11.11
C HIS A 552 8.00 -20.63 -11.40
N VAL A 553 6.90 -20.75 -10.65
CA VAL A 553 5.78 -19.79 -10.68
C VAL A 553 5.92 -18.84 -9.49
N PRO A 554 5.93 -17.51 -9.68
CA PRO A 554 5.87 -16.54 -8.58
C PRO A 554 4.43 -16.17 -8.19
N ASP A 555 4.24 -15.69 -6.96
CA ASP A 555 3.01 -15.08 -6.47
C ASP A 555 2.73 -13.68 -7.08
N PHE A 556 1.64 -13.01 -6.65
CA PHE A 556 1.36 -11.62 -7.06
C PHE A 556 2.27 -10.56 -6.41
N GLU A 557 3.04 -10.89 -5.36
CA GLU A 557 4.17 -10.05 -4.93
C GLU A 557 5.38 -10.23 -5.87
N GLY A 558 5.38 -11.20 -6.77
CA GLY A 558 6.48 -11.50 -7.70
C GLY A 558 7.53 -12.44 -7.10
N LEU A 559 7.23 -13.09 -5.98
CA LEU A 559 8.12 -13.92 -5.20
C LEU A 559 7.94 -15.40 -5.56
N TYR A 560 9.03 -16.06 -5.93
CA TYR A 560 9.08 -17.51 -6.10
C TYR A 560 9.14 -18.22 -4.74
N PRO A 561 8.75 -19.52 -4.65
CA PRO A 561 8.78 -20.29 -3.40
C PRO A 561 10.09 -20.19 -2.59
N VAL A 562 11.26 -20.16 -3.24
CA VAL A 562 12.56 -19.99 -2.54
C VAL A 562 12.66 -18.68 -1.74
N HIS A 563 12.02 -17.60 -2.20
CA HIS A 563 11.96 -16.32 -1.51
C HIS A 563 11.00 -16.38 -0.32
N LEU A 564 9.87 -17.08 -0.45
CA LEU A 564 8.93 -17.27 0.65
C LEU A 564 9.55 -18.14 1.76
N ALA A 565 10.35 -19.17 1.43
CA ALA A 565 11.09 -19.95 2.42
C ALA A 565 12.07 -19.10 3.23
N VAL A 566 12.80 -18.18 2.59
CA VAL A 566 13.66 -17.19 3.27
C VAL A 566 12.83 -16.25 4.16
N ARG A 567 11.72 -15.70 3.66
CA ARG A 567 10.82 -14.84 4.46
C ARG A 567 10.17 -15.58 5.65
N ALA A 568 9.95 -16.89 5.52
CA ALA A 568 9.46 -17.77 6.58
C ALA A 568 10.56 -18.22 7.57
N ARG A 569 11.83 -17.88 7.32
CA ARG A 569 13.01 -18.22 8.14
C ARG A 569 13.28 -19.72 8.34
N SER A 570 12.82 -20.59 7.44
CA SER A 570 13.08 -22.03 7.52
C SER A 570 14.14 -22.48 6.50
N PRO A 571 15.38 -22.81 6.94
CA PRO A 571 16.37 -23.44 6.07
C PRO A 571 15.93 -24.84 5.61
N GLU A 572 15.09 -25.54 6.39
CA GLU A 572 14.57 -26.86 6.03
C GLU A 572 13.59 -26.78 4.85
N CYS A 573 12.73 -25.77 4.82
CA CYS A 573 11.87 -25.52 3.65
C CYS A 573 12.70 -25.16 2.42
N LEU A 574 13.77 -24.39 2.59
CA LEU A 574 14.67 -24.01 1.51
C LEU A 574 15.43 -25.23 0.95
N ASP A 575 15.92 -26.12 1.82
CA ASP A 575 16.51 -27.40 1.44
C ASP A 575 15.53 -28.25 0.62
N LEU A 576 14.31 -28.47 1.12
CA LEU A 576 13.27 -29.28 0.47
C LEU A 576 12.88 -28.76 -0.93
N LEU A 577 12.85 -27.44 -1.11
CA LEU A 577 12.61 -26.81 -2.42
C LEU A 577 13.75 -27.11 -3.40
N VAL A 578 15.00 -26.94 -2.99
CA VAL A 578 16.17 -27.14 -3.86
C VAL A 578 16.41 -28.62 -4.16
N GLU A 579 16.22 -29.51 -3.19
CA GLU A 579 16.21 -30.97 -3.39
C GLU A 579 15.11 -31.41 -4.38
N SER A 580 14.02 -30.63 -4.49
CA SER A 580 12.93 -30.84 -5.45
C SER A 580 13.11 -30.09 -6.77
N GLY A 581 14.25 -29.42 -6.98
CA GLY A 581 14.62 -28.77 -8.24
C GLY A 581 14.36 -27.26 -8.33
N ALA A 582 14.01 -26.59 -7.24
CA ALA A 582 13.82 -25.13 -7.25
C ALA A 582 15.12 -24.35 -7.49
N GLU A 583 15.03 -23.28 -8.26
CA GLU A 583 16.17 -22.45 -8.65
C GLU A 583 16.56 -21.44 -7.55
N VAL A 584 17.73 -21.63 -6.95
CA VAL A 584 18.28 -20.75 -5.88
C VAL A 584 18.52 -19.31 -6.36
N GLU A 585 18.95 -19.18 -7.62
CA GLU A 585 19.27 -17.91 -8.28
C GLU A 585 18.07 -17.24 -8.96
N ALA A 586 16.85 -17.76 -8.75
CA ALA A 586 15.65 -17.10 -9.23
C ALA A 586 15.59 -15.66 -8.70
N ALA A 587 15.33 -14.69 -9.58
CA ALA A 587 15.26 -13.28 -9.25
C ALA A 587 13.81 -12.82 -9.18
N GLU A 588 13.37 -12.25 -8.05
CA GLU A 588 11.98 -11.80 -7.89
C GLU A 588 11.59 -10.65 -8.84
N ARG A 589 10.28 -10.55 -9.10
CA ARG A 589 9.74 -9.85 -10.28
C ARG A 589 9.66 -8.32 -10.14
N GLN A 590 9.86 -7.75 -8.95
CA GLN A 590 9.81 -6.30 -8.72
C GLN A 590 11.20 -5.66 -8.82
N GLY A 591 12.21 -6.25 -8.17
CA GLY A 591 13.54 -5.67 -8.01
C GLY A 591 14.70 -6.55 -8.47
N GLY A 592 14.45 -7.77 -8.93
CA GLY A 592 15.48 -8.71 -9.37
C GLY A 592 16.32 -9.28 -8.22
N ARG A 593 15.81 -9.25 -6.98
CA ARG A 593 16.50 -9.78 -5.79
C ARG A 593 16.47 -11.30 -5.82
N THR A 594 17.59 -11.95 -5.50
CA THR A 594 17.65 -13.40 -5.28
C THR A 594 17.40 -13.75 -3.81
N ALA A 595 17.25 -15.03 -3.48
CA ALA A 595 17.10 -15.52 -2.10
C ALA A 595 18.20 -14.98 -1.15
N LEU A 596 19.45 -14.86 -1.63
CA LEU A 596 20.59 -14.32 -0.88
C LEU A 596 20.46 -12.81 -0.59
N HIS A 597 19.86 -12.04 -1.49
CA HIS A 597 19.58 -10.62 -1.26
C HIS A 597 18.56 -10.44 -0.13
N LEU A 598 17.47 -11.21 -0.14
CA LEU A 598 16.44 -11.15 0.91
C LEU A 598 16.98 -11.61 2.27
N ALA A 599 17.76 -12.69 2.30
CA ALA A 599 18.39 -13.16 3.54
C ALA A 599 19.36 -12.13 4.14
N THR A 600 20.06 -11.37 3.28
CA THR A 600 20.95 -10.27 3.70
C THR A 600 20.15 -9.05 4.18
N GLU A 601 19.05 -8.69 3.51
CA GLU A 601 18.16 -7.59 3.90
C GLU A 601 17.44 -7.84 5.23
N MET A 602 17.11 -9.10 5.53
CA MET A 602 16.53 -9.53 6.81
C MET A 602 17.56 -9.68 7.95
N GLU A 603 18.85 -9.47 7.67
CA GLU A 603 20.01 -9.70 8.55
C GLU A 603 20.14 -11.13 9.11
N GLU A 604 19.55 -12.13 8.44
CA GLU A 604 19.50 -13.52 8.90
C GLU A 604 20.79 -14.29 8.59
N LEU A 605 21.82 -14.06 9.41
CA LEU A 605 23.15 -14.66 9.28
C LEU A 605 23.13 -16.19 9.06
N GLY A 606 22.21 -16.91 9.72
CA GLY A 606 22.06 -18.36 9.54
C GLY A 606 21.62 -18.74 8.12
N LEU A 607 20.62 -18.06 7.57
CA LEU A 607 20.14 -18.27 6.19
C LEU A 607 21.18 -17.85 5.16
N VAL A 608 21.86 -16.73 5.38
CA VAL A 608 22.97 -16.26 4.53
C VAL A 608 24.11 -17.30 4.52
N THR A 609 24.49 -17.83 5.68
CA THR A 609 25.50 -18.91 5.79
C THR A 609 25.06 -20.17 5.05
N HIS A 610 23.80 -20.59 5.18
CA HIS A 610 23.25 -21.80 4.56
C HIS A 610 23.17 -21.69 3.04
N LEU A 611 22.68 -20.56 2.52
CA LEU A 611 22.61 -20.23 1.09
C LEU A 611 24.01 -20.25 0.45
N VAL A 612 24.99 -19.63 1.09
CA VAL A 612 26.36 -19.52 0.56
C VAL A 612 27.12 -20.85 0.65
N THR A 613 27.07 -21.54 1.79
CA THR A 613 27.93 -22.72 2.02
C THR A 613 27.34 -24.04 1.51
N LYS A 614 26.04 -24.28 1.77
CA LYS A 614 25.36 -25.53 1.39
C LYS A 614 24.79 -25.45 -0.02
N LEU A 615 24.05 -24.37 -0.31
CA LEU A 615 23.31 -24.20 -1.58
C LEU A 615 24.13 -23.50 -2.67
N ARG A 616 25.35 -23.01 -2.34
CA ARG A 616 26.32 -22.37 -3.25
C ARG A 616 25.75 -21.20 -4.05
N ALA A 617 24.90 -20.39 -3.40
CA ALA A 617 24.27 -19.22 -4.00
C ALA A 617 25.31 -18.19 -4.50
N ASN A 618 25.01 -17.48 -5.59
CA ASN A 618 25.92 -16.53 -6.22
C ASN A 618 26.02 -15.23 -5.41
N VAL A 619 27.10 -15.10 -4.65
CA VAL A 619 27.44 -13.90 -3.86
C VAL A 619 27.59 -12.61 -4.68
N ASN A 620 27.73 -12.72 -6.00
CA ASN A 620 27.85 -11.59 -6.94
C ASN A 620 26.65 -11.47 -7.89
N ALA A 621 25.51 -12.10 -7.58
CA ALA A 621 24.25 -11.81 -8.26
C ALA A 621 23.91 -10.31 -8.13
N ARG A 622 23.29 -9.71 -9.16
CA ARG A 622 22.92 -8.28 -9.19
C ARG A 622 21.40 -8.13 -9.32
N THR A 623 20.83 -7.25 -8.50
CA THR A 623 19.44 -6.75 -8.64
C THR A 623 19.24 -5.94 -9.92
N PHE A 624 18.00 -5.59 -10.26
CA PHE A 624 17.69 -4.66 -11.36
C PHE A 624 18.29 -3.25 -11.16
N ALA A 625 18.69 -2.89 -9.94
CA ALA A 625 19.42 -1.66 -9.62
C ALA A 625 20.96 -1.85 -9.61
N GLY A 626 21.47 -3.01 -10.05
CA GLY A 626 22.90 -3.36 -10.07
C GLY A 626 23.51 -3.73 -8.72
N ASN A 627 22.82 -3.46 -7.61
CA ASN A 627 23.28 -3.81 -6.26
C ASN A 627 23.45 -5.32 -6.10
N THR A 628 24.56 -5.74 -5.49
CA THR A 628 24.86 -7.12 -5.04
C THR A 628 24.49 -7.32 -3.56
N PRO A 629 24.51 -8.54 -2.99
CA PRO A 629 24.33 -8.75 -1.56
C PRO A 629 25.34 -7.97 -0.70
N LEU A 630 26.56 -7.76 -1.20
CA LEU A 630 27.59 -6.97 -0.50
C LEU A 630 27.20 -5.48 -0.42
N HIS A 631 26.53 -4.92 -1.44
CA HIS A 631 25.98 -3.55 -1.38
C HIS A 631 24.93 -3.43 -0.26
N LEU A 632 24.06 -4.44 -0.10
CA LEU A 632 23.05 -4.46 0.97
C LEU A 632 23.68 -4.56 2.35
N ALA A 633 24.61 -5.50 2.57
CA ALA A 633 25.33 -5.64 3.83
C ALA A 633 26.12 -4.38 4.20
N ALA A 634 26.70 -3.69 3.20
CA ALA A 634 27.41 -2.44 3.37
C ALA A 634 26.49 -1.26 3.75
N GLY A 635 25.33 -1.14 3.10
CA GLY A 635 24.32 -0.12 3.40
C GLY A 635 23.66 -0.29 4.77
N LEU A 636 23.40 -1.54 5.18
CA LEU A 636 22.96 -1.90 6.54
C LEU A 636 24.06 -1.62 7.59
N GLY A 637 25.33 -1.67 7.20
CA GLY A 637 26.47 -1.43 8.08
C GLY A 637 26.84 -2.62 8.96
N SER A 638 26.40 -3.83 8.60
CA SER A 638 26.59 -5.08 9.35
C SER A 638 27.95 -5.72 9.05
N PRO A 639 28.93 -5.70 9.99
CA PRO A 639 30.28 -6.18 9.74
C PRO A 639 30.35 -7.71 9.60
N THR A 640 29.46 -8.45 10.26
CA THR A 640 29.43 -9.92 10.24
C THR A 640 28.96 -10.43 8.87
N LEU A 641 27.87 -9.87 8.32
CA LEU A 641 27.39 -10.18 6.98
C LEU A 641 28.41 -9.78 5.90
N THR A 642 29.00 -8.58 6.04
CA THR A 642 30.07 -8.13 5.13
C THR A 642 31.24 -9.10 5.13
N ARG A 643 31.75 -9.50 6.31
CA ARG A 643 32.88 -10.44 6.43
C ARG A 643 32.57 -11.82 5.82
N LEU A 644 31.36 -12.34 6.03
CA LEU A 644 30.93 -13.61 5.45
C LEU A 644 30.93 -13.54 3.93
N LEU A 645 30.29 -12.52 3.35
CA LEU A 645 30.20 -12.33 1.89
C LEU A 645 31.60 -12.15 1.27
N LEU A 646 32.48 -11.36 1.88
CA LEU A 646 33.87 -11.19 1.44
C LEU A 646 34.63 -12.52 1.42
N LYS A 647 34.57 -13.31 2.51
CA LYS A 647 35.21 -14.64 2.57
C LYS A 647 34.64 -15.63 1.55
N ALA A 648 33.39 -15.43 1.12
CA ALA A 648 32.74 -16.22 0.09
C ALA A 648 33.03 -15.75 -1.35
N GLY A 649 33.87 -14.72 -1.54
CA GLY A 649 34.26 -14.22 -2.86
C GLY A 649 33.37 -13.11 -3.42
N ALA A 650 32.67 -12.35 -2.57
CA ALA A 650 31.92 -11.17 -3.01
C ALA A 650 32.87 -10.05 -3.48
N ASP A 651 32.59 -9.48 -4.65
CA ASP A 651 33.40 -8.45 -5.30
C ASP A 651 33.20 -7.08 -4.63
N VAL A 652 34.31 -6.51 -4.15
CA VAL A 652 34.39 -5.19 -3.50
C VAL A 652 34.28 -4.04 -4.52
N HIS A 653 34.63 -4.32 -5.79
CA HIS A 653 34.70 -3.33 -6.86
C HIS A 653 33.48 -3.34 -7.78
N ALA A 654 32.54 -4.27 -7.58
CA ALA A 654 31.24 -4.26 -8.25
C ALA A 654 30.56 -2.90 -8.04
N GLU A 655 30.10 -2.27 -9.11
CA GLU A 655 29.36 -1.02 -9.09
C GLU A 655 27.86 -1.29 -9.29
N ASN A 656 26.98 -0.47 -8.72
CA ASN A 656 25.54 -0.51 -8.98
C ASN A 656 25.13 0.38 -10.17
N GLU A 657 23.85 0.38 -10.57
CA GLU A 657 23.34 1.21 -11.68
C GLU A 657 22.70 2.53 -11.18
N GLU A 658 23.00 2.97 -9.94
CA GLU A 658 22.46 4.21 -9.38
C GLU A 658 23.30 5.42 -9.85
N PRO A 659 22.68 6.46 -10.43
CA PRO A 659 23.43 7.59 -10.99
C PRO A 659 24.00 8.48 -9.89
N LEU A 660 25.34 8.56 -9.83
CA LEU A 660 26.05 9.55 -9.03
C LEU A 660 25.54 10.96 -9.36
N CYS A 661 24.93 11.61 -8.36
CA CYS A 661 24.65 13.05 -8.44
C CYS A 661 26.00 13.79 -8.53
N PRO A 662 26.29 14.52 -9.62
CA PRO A 662 27.52 15.30 -9.70
C PRO A 662 27.51 16.37 -8.62
N LEU A 663 28.53 16.38 -7.76
CA LEU A 663 28.75 17.47 -6.82
C LEU A 663 28.87 18.79 -7.59
N PRO A 664 28.22 19.89 -7.14
CA PRO A 664 28.32 21.16 -7.83
C PRO A 664 29.78 21.63 -7.81
N SER A 665 30.39 21.71 -9.01
CA SER A 665 31.75 22.21 -9.18
C SER A 665 31.86 23.65 -8.63
N PRO A 666 32.98 24.02 -7.97
CA PRO A 666 33.15 25.37 -7.45
C PRO A 666 33.08 26.42 -8.57
N PRO A 667 32.61 27.64 -8.27
CA PRO A 667 32.40 28.67 -9.28
C PRO A 667 33.73 29.09 -9.91
N THR A 668 33.92 28.73 -11.18
CA THR A 668 34.99 29.29 -12.01
C THR A 668 34.54 30.65 -12.53
N SER A 669 35.40 31.65 -12.38
CA SER A 669 35.17 33.01 -12.85
C SER A 669 35.02 33.05 -14.37
N GLY A 670 33.97 33.72 -14.86
CA GLY A 670 33.59 33.67 -16.27
C GLY A 670 34.47 34.50 -17.22
N SER A 671 34.32 34.17 -18.50
CA SER A 671 34.71 34.96 -19.67
C SER A 671 33.85 34.52 -20.85
N ASP A 672 33.11 35.44 -21.47
CA ASP A 672 32.20 35.13 -22.57
C ASP A 672 32.97 34.88 -23.88
N SER A 673 32.55 33.90 -24.68
CA SER A 673 33.00 33.67 -26.07
C SER A 673 32.04 32.72 -26.80
N ASP A 674 31.27 33.25 -27.75
CA ASP A 674 30.40 32.45 -28.62
C ASP A 674 31.20 31.61 -29.62
N SER A 675 30.80 30.35 -29.82
CA SER A 675 31.21 29.50 -30.96
C SER A 675 30.26 28.30 -31.09
N GLU A 676 29.64 28.11 -32.26
CA GLU A 676 28.74 26.98 -32.51
C GLU A 676 29.47 25.71 -32.95
N SER A 677 28.97 24.55 -32.49
CA SER A 677 29.20 23.20 -33.04
C SER A 677 30.61 22.60 -32.88
N PRO A 678 30.79 21.26 -33.03
CA PRO A 678 29.79 20.23 -33.30
C PRO A 678 29.47 19.34 -32.07
N GLU A 679 28.45 18.51 -32.25
CA GLU A 679 28.11 17.41 -31.35
C GLU A 679 29.33 16.51 -31.10
N ARG A 680 29.58 16.19 -29.82
CA ARG A 680 30.48 15.09 -29.42
C ARG A 680 29.69 14.16 -28.53
N ASP A 681 29.83 12.85 -28.76
CA ASP A 681 29.25 11.81 -27.93
C ASP A 681 29.81 11.84 -26.50
N THR A 682 29.23 12.69 -25.64
CA THR A 682 29.39 12.56 -24.19
C THR A 682 28.55 11.39 -23.71
N ARG A 683 28.96 10.16 -24.08
CA ARG A 683 28.82 8.98 -23.21
C ARG A 683 29.65 9.23 -21.96
N GLY A 684 29.16 10.13 -21.10
CA GLY A 684 29.71 10.32 -19.77
C GLY A 684 29.67 8.97 -19.07
N SER A 685 30.82 8.49 -18.62
CA SER A 685 30.90 7.24 -17.86
C SER A 685 30.32 7.49 -16.48
N PHE A 686 29.00 7.37 -16.36
CA PHE A 686 28.29 7.36 -15.08
C PHE A 686 28.76 6.14 -14.30
N ARG A 687 29.78 6.35 -13.47
CA ARG A 687 30.28 5.36 -12.51
C ARG A 687 29.18 5.07 -11.49
N GLY A 688 29.00 3.83 -11.10
CA GLY A 688 28.04 3.45 -10.06
C GLY A 688 28.57 3.73 -8.66
N HIS A 689 27.72 3.52 -7.65
CA HIS A 689 28.19 3.35 -6.28
C HIS A 689 28.78 1.95 -6.10
N THR A 690 29.92 1.85 -5.41
CA THR A 690 30.44 0.57 -4.89
C THR A 690 29.86 0.28 -3.50
N PRO A 691 29.99 -0.95 -2.95
CA PRO A 691 29.65 -1.22 -1.55
C PRO A 691 30.34 -0.26 -0.58
N LEU A 692 31.58 0.13 -0.87
CA LEU A 692 32.34 1.07 -0.04
C LEU A 692 31.67 2.45 0.04
N ASP A 693 31.13 2.94 -1.07
CA ASP A 693 30.46 4.25 -1.18
C ASP A 693 29.12 4.28 -0.41
N LEU A 694 28.45 3.13 -0.29
CA LEU A 694 27.21 2.98 0.48
C LEU A 694 27.44 2.87 1.99
N THR A 695 28.66 2.57 2.45
CA THR A 695 28.93 2.39 3.90
C THR A 695 28.79 3.68 4.71
N ARG A 696 28.00 3.60 5.79
CA ARG A 696 28.02 4.57 6.90
C ARG A 696 28.73 4.05 8.15
N SER A 697 29.01 2.75 8.22
CA SER A 697 29.65 2.08 9.35
C SER A 697 31.16 2.06 9.20
N SER A 698 31.90 2.65 10.14
CA SER A 698 33.38 2.71 10.11
C SER A 698 34.03 1.32 10.14
N LYS A 699 33.46 0.37 10.89
CA LYS A 699 33.92 -1.03 10.95
C LYS A 699 33.75 -1.77 9.62
N VAL A 700 32.70 -1.49 8.87
CA VAL A 700 32.49 -2.07 7.54
C VAL A 700 33.42 -1.41 6.53
N LYS A 701 33.58 -0.08 6.61
CA LYS A 701 34.51 0.67 5.77
C LYS A 701 35.95 0.15 5.89
N THR A 702 36.44 -0.18 7.08
CA THR A 702 37.78 -0.78 7.24
C THR A 702 37.86 -2.21 6.69
N LEU A 703 36.81 -3.04 6.84
CA LEU A 703 36.80 -4.39 6.25
C LEU A 703 36.85 -4.35 4.72
N LEU A 704 36.05 -3.48 4.08
CA LEU A 704 36.05 -3.31 2.62
C LEU A 704 37.37 -2.71 2.11
N LEU A 705 37.95 -1.73 2.82
CA LEU A 705 39.24 -1.14 2.44
C LEU A 705 40.40 -2.14 2.54
N ASN A 706 40.38 -3.09 3.47
CA ASN A 706 41.39 -4.15 3.55
C ASN A 706 41.23 -5.13 2.38
N ALA A 707 40.01 -5.63 2.13
CA ALA A 707 39.75 -6.56 1.01
C ALA A 707 40.04 -5.95 -0.37
N ALA A 708 39.90 -4.62 -0.52
CA ALA A 708 40.29 -3.86 -1.71
C ALA A 708 41.82 -3.68 -1.87
N GLN A 709 42.63 -4.03 -0.87
CA GLN A 709 44.10 -4.05 -0.96
C GLN A 709 44.60 -5.46 -1.29
N ASP A 710 44.02 -6.50 -0.67
CA ASP A 710 44.35 -7.91 -0.91
C ASP A 710 44.11 -8.33 -2.38
N THR A 711 43.18 -7.68 -3.08
CA THR A 711 42.80 -7.94 -4.48
C THR A 711 43.71 -7.31 -5.53
N MET A 712 44.69 -6.48 -5.14
CA MET A 712 45.57 -5.75 -6.07
C MET A 712 46.94 -6.43 -6.36
N ALA A 713 47.18 -7.64 -5.84
CA ALA A 713 48.43 -8.38 -6.02
C ALA A 713 48.33 -9.47 -7.12
N PRO A 714 49.28 -9.54 -8.08
CA PRO A 714 49.30 -10.61 -9.09
C PRO A 714 49.80 -11.95 -8.49
N PRO A 715 49.34 -13.10 -9.02
CA PRO A 715 49.60 -14.40 -8.41
C PRO A 715 51.05 -14.88 -8.62
N LEU A 716 51.85 -14.92 -7.54
CA LEU A 716 53.20 -15.47 -7.54
C LEU A 716 53.46 -16.39 -6.34
N THR A 717 53.42 -17.70 -6.60
CA THR A 717 53.91 -18.79 -5.72
C THR A 717 53.22 -18.97 -4.35
N PRO A 718 53.25 -20.19 -3.76
CA PRO A 718 52.47 -20.48 -2.55
C PRO A 718 53.04 -19.78 -1.30
N PRO A 719 52.18 -19.25 -0.40
CA PRO A 719 52.64 -18.61 0.82
C PRO A 719 53.23 -19.62 1.82
N SER A 720 54.27 -19.20 2.52
CA SER A 720 54.91 -19.89 3.65
C SER A 720 55.17 -18.84 4.76
N PRO A 721 55.12 -19.20 6.05
CA PRO A 721 54.01 -18.70 6.86
C PRO A 721 54.39 -17.58 7.83
N ALA A 722 53.39 -16.79 8.23
CA ALA A 722 53.51 -15.78 9.27
C ALA A 722 52.36 -15.93 10.29
N GLY A 723 52.63 -16.62 11.40
CA GLY A 723 51.63 -16.96 12.43
C GLY A 723 50.94 -18.31 12.19
N PRO A 724 50.60 -19.07 13.23
CA PRO A 724 50.10 -20.43 13.10
C PRO A 724 48.58 -20.48 12.87
N GLU A 725 48.12 -20.07 11.68
CA GLU A 725 46.87 -20.63 11.15
C GLU A 725 47.12 -22.06 10.66
N ILE A 726 47.29 -22.98 11.62
CA ILE A 726 47.08 -24.41 11.33
C ILE A 726 45.57 -24.54 11.08
N PRO A 727 45.13 -25.01 9.90
CA PRO A 727 43.71 -25.32 9.73
C PRO A 727 43.33 -26.38 10.78
N LEU A 728 42.14 -26.26 11.37
CA LEU A 728 41.57 -27.36 12.15
C LEU A 728 41.47 -28.56 11.21
N GLU A 729 42.44 -29.47 11.27
CA GLU A 729 42.42 -30.71 10.51
C GLU A 729 41.10 -31.43 10.82
N ASP A 730 40.46 -32.04 9.83
CA ASP A 730 39.17 -32.71 10.06
C ASP A 730 39.28 -33.79 11.16
N THR A 731 40.48 -34.31 11.42
CA THR A 731 40.85 -35.14 12.59
C THR A 731 40.64 -34.43 13.93
N VAL A 732 41.19 -33.21 14.10
CA VAL A 732 41.05 -32.40 15.32
C VAL A 732 39.61 -31.92 15.47
N LEU A 733 38.98 -31.51 14.37
CA LEU A 733 37.58 -31.07 14.35
C LEU A 733 36.64 -32.23 14.74
N GLN A 734 36.84 -33.43 14.19
CA GLN A 734 36.07 -34.64 14.51
C GLN A 734 36.32 -35.14 15.96
N ASN A 735 37.53 -34.96 16.50
CA ASN A 735 37.82 -35.25 17.91
C ASN A 735 37.11 -34.27 18.85
N LEU A 736 37.03 -32.98 18.50
CA LEU A 736 36.25 -31.98 19.24
C LEU A 736 34.73 -32.23 19.11
N GLU A 737 34.25 -32.61 17.93
CA GLU A 737 32.86 -33.07 17.72
C GLU A 737 32.54 -34.26 18.65
N HIS A 738 33.42 -35.25 18.76
CA HIS A 738 33.22 -36.39 19.67
C HIS A 738 33.24 -36.00 21.16
N LEU A 739 34.03 -35.00 21.54
CA LEU A 739 34.17 -34.52 22.93
C LEU A 739 32.97 -33.67 23.39
N LEU A 740 32.23 -33.06 22.46
CA LEU A 740 31.10 -32.15 22.70
C LEU A 740 29.72 -32.72 22.37
N ASP A 741 29.60 -33.58 21.36
CA ASP A 741 28.33 -34.22 20.93
C ASP A 741 28.26 -35.73 21.27
N GLY A 742 29.35 -36.33 21.79
CA GLY A 742 29.43 -37.77 22.08
C GLY A 742 28.65 -38.24 23.32
N PRO A 743 28.37 -39.55 23.46
CA PRO A 743 27.58 -40.13 24.56
C PRO A 743 28.27 -40.12 25.95
N GLY A 744 29.41 -39.43 26.06
CA GLY A 744 30.14 -39.15 27.30
C GLY A 744 30.79 -37.77 27.28
N ALA A 745 30.19 -36.81 26.56
CA ALA A 745 30.72 -35.45 26.38
C ALA A 745 31.00 -34.76 27.73
N GLN A 746 32.15 -34.11 27.84
CA GLN A 746 32.61 -33.48 29.09
C GLN A 746 32.12 -32.04 29.25
N GLY A 747 31.56 -31.43 28.20
CA GLY A 747 31.01 -30.08 28.23
C GLY A 747 29.97 -29.86 27.12
N SER A 748 29.13 -28.84 27.30
CA SER A 748 28.00 -28.59 26.40
C SER A 748 28.39 -27.70 25.21
N TRP A 749 28.15 -28.15 23.98
CA TRP A 749 28.31 -27.31 22.79
C TRP A 749 27.42 -26.06 22.82
N VAL A 750 26.30 -26.09 23.56
CA VAL A 750 25.42 -24.93 23.79
C VAL A 750 26.13 -23.87 24.63
N GLU A 751 26.85 -24.30 25.68
CA GLU A 751 27.62 -23.39 26.53
C GLU A 751 28.83 -22.81 25.77
N LEU A 752 29.48 -23.61 24.93
CA LEU A 752 30.49 -23.12 24.00
C LEU A 752 29.91 -22.07 23.05
N ALA A 753 28.72 -22.29 22.49
CA ALA A 753 28.05 -21.31 21.63
C ALA A 753 27.70 -20.01 22.38
N GLU A 754 27.29 -20.09 23.65
CA GLU A 754 27.05 -18.89 24.47
C GLU A 754 28.34 -18.12 24.76
N ARG A 755 29.41 -18.81 25.16
CA ARG A 755 30.72 -18.20 25.48
C ARG A 755 31.40 -17.59 24.24
N LEU A 756 31.21 -18.19 23.06
CA LEU A 756 31.67 -17.64 21.77
C LEU A 756 30.75 -16.55 21.19
N GLY A 757 29.67 -16.16 21.89
CA GLY A 757 28.72 -15.13 21.43
C GLY A 757 27.79 -15.56 20.28
N LEU A 758 27.77 -16.86 19.94
CA LEU A 758 27.00 -17.47 18.85
C LEU A 758 25.66 -18.08 19.30
N ARG A 759 25.10 -17.64 20.45
CA ARG A 759 23.86 -18.17 21.03
C ARG A 759 22.68 -18.25 20.05
N SER A 760 22.57 -17.35 19.08
CA SER A 760 21.52 -17.37 18.04
C SER A 760 21.59 -18.60 17.11
N LEU A 761 22.77 -19.19 16.94
CA LEU A 761 22.95 -20.40 16.12
C LEU A 761 22.55 -21.68 16.85
N VAL A 762 22.36 -21.64 18.18
CA VAL A 762 22.03 -22.82 18.99
C VAL A 762 20.71 -23.46 18.56
N ASP A 763 19.64 -22.67 18.47
CA ASP A 763 18.33 -23.19 18.07
C ASP A 763 18.31 -23.68 16.61
N THR A 764 19.20 -23.13 15.77
CA THR A 764 19.38 -23.51 14.36
C THR A 764 20.10 -24.86 14.24
N TYR A 765 21.22 -25.05 14.94
CA TYR A 765 22.05 -26.26 14.79
C TYR A 765 21.65 -27.43 15.69
N ARG A 766 20.76 -27.24 16.68
CA ARG A 766 20.27 -28.32 17.57
C ARG A 766 19.66 -29.53 16.84
N ARG A 767 19.23 -29.37 15.58
CA ARG A 767 18.64 -30.45 14.75
C ARG A 767 19.62 -31.02 13.70
N THR A 768 20.86 -30.56 13.65
CA THR A 768 21.88 -31.07 12.71
C THR A 768 22.54 -32.35 13.23
N ALA A 769 23.19 -33.11 12.34
CA ALA A 769 23.84 -34.37 12.69
C ALA A 769 25.11 -34.20 13.57
N SER A 770 25.77 -33.04 13.51
CA SER A 770 26.86 -32.63 14.41
C SER A 770 26.70 -31.14 14.76
N PRO A 771 25.94 -30.82 15.84
CA PRO A 771 25.69 -29.44 16.26
C PRO A 771 26.97 -28.67 16.59
N SER A 772 27.92 -29.29 17.30
CA SER A 772 29.21 -28.67 17.62
C SER A 772 30.07 -28.45 16.38
N GLY A 773 30.09 -29.39 15.44
CA GLY A 773 30.82 -29.29 14.16
C GLY A 773 30.29 -28.18 13.27
N SER A 774 28.95 -28.05 13.20
CA SER A 774 28.27 -26.96 12.48
C SER A 774 28.58 -25.60 13.10
N LEU A 775 28.56 -25.52 14.44
CA LEU A 775 28.96 -24.34 15.19
C LEU A 775 30.43 -23.95 14.93
N LEU A 776 31.37 -24.89 15.09
CA LEU A 776 32.82 -24.66 14.93
C LEU A 776 33.18 -24.21 13.51
N ARG A 777 32.61 -24.88 12.48
CA ARG A 777 32.78 -24.45 11.08
C ARG A 777 32.19 -23.04 10.86
N SER A 778 31.03 -22.71 11.44
CA SER A 778 30.48 -21.35 11.34
C SER A 778 31.30 -20.28 12.08
N TYR A 779 31.93 -20.62 13.21
CA TYR A 779 32.85 -19.74 13.95
C TYR A 779 34.14 -19.47 13.16
N GLN A 780 34.74 -20.52 12.57
CA GLN A 780 35.90 -20.40 11.69
C GLN A 780 35.58 -19.55 10.44
N LEU A 781 34.40 -19.75 9.83
CA LEU A 781 33.91 -18.93 8.71
C LEU A 781 33.67 -17.48 9.15
N ALA A 782 33.06 -17.22 10.30
CA ALA A 782 32.94 -15.87 10.88
C ALA A 782 34.32 -15.21 11.20
N GLY A 783 35.39 -16.00 11.25
CA GLY A 783 36.73 -15.54 11.61
C GLY A 783 36.82 -15.18 13.09
N GLY A 784 36.27 -16.06 13.94
CA GLY A 784 36.61 -16.11 15.36
C GLY A 784 38.06 -16.58 15.56
N ASP A 785 38.64 -16.19 16.69
CA ASP A 785 40.07 -16.33 16.96
C ASP A 785 40.42 -17.61 17.73
N TRP A 786 41.61 -18.16 17.44
CA TRP A 786 42.14 -19.35 18.11
C TRP A 786 42.26 -19.17 19.63
N THR A 787 42.64 -17.96 20.06
CA THR A 787 42.70 -17.54 21.46
C THR A 787 41.34 -17.55 22.13
N GLY A 788 40.30 -17.04 21.48
CA GLY A 788 38.91 -17.06 21.95
C GLY A 788 38.37 -18.48 22.10
N LEU A 789 38.64 -19.37 21.15
CA LEU A 789 38.27 -20.78 21.25
C LEU A 789 39.03 -21.51 22.37
N LEU A 790 40.35 -21.31 22.47
CA LEU A 790 41.17 -21.88 23.55
C LEU A 790 40.71 -21.39 24.93
N ASN A 791 40.45 -20.09 25.09
CA ASN A 791 39.97 -19.51 26.34
C ASN A 791 38.58 -20.05 26.69
N ALA A 792 37.64 -20.08 25.74
CA ALA A 792 36.30 -20.61 25.98
C ALA A 792 36.31 -22.08 26.42
N LEU A 793 37.17 -22.92 25.82
CA LEU A 793 37.35 -24.33 26.21
C LEU A 793 38.06 -24.46 27.57
N SER A 794 39.06 -23.62 27.85
CA SER A 794 39.76 -23.58 29.14
C SER A 794 38.85 -23.13 30.29
N ASP A 795 38.02 -22.10 30.07
CA ASP A 795 37.05 -21.59 31.03
C ASP A 795 35.84 -22.54 31.22
N MET A 796 35.68 -23.53 30.33
CA MET A 796 34.76 -24.68 30.47
C MET A 796 35.43 -25.90 31.14
N GLY A 797 36.73 -25.83 31.46
CA GLY A 797 37.49 -26.94 32.04
C GLY A 797 37.81 -28.09 31.08
N LEU A 798 37.66 -27.88 29.76
CA LEU A 798 37.86 -28.91 28.73
C LEU A 798 39.34 -29.05 28.36
N GLU A 799 40.17 -29.41 29.34
CA GLU A 799 41.62 -29.51 29.22
C GLU A 799 42.08 -30.43 28.08
N GLU A 800 41.41 -31.55 27.82
CA GLU A 800 41.74 -32.41 26.66
C GLU A 800 41.44 -31.72 25.31
N GLY A 801 40.41 -30.88 25.22
CA GLY A 801 40.20 -30.01 24.06
C GLY A 801 41.33 -29.00 23.91
N VAL A 802 41.76 -28.38 25.01
CA VAL A 802 42.90 -27.45 25.04
C VAL A 802 44.23 -28.14 24.68
N ARG A 803 44.40 -29.43 25.01
CA ARG A 803 45.59 -30.25 24.64
C ARG A 803 45.57 -30.65 23.17
N LEU A 804 44.42 -31.09 22.64
CA LEU A 804 44.23 -31.38 21.21
C LEU A 804 44.55 -30.15 20.34
N LEU A 805 44.26 -28.94 20.83
CA LEU A 805 44.56 -27.67 20.16
C LEU A 805 46.01 -27.17 20.37
N LYS A 806 46.80 -27.76 21.28
CA LYS A 806 48.19 -27.34 21.57
C LYS A 806 49.25 -28.28 20.99
N GLY A 807 48.92 -29.54 20.74
CA GLY A 807 49.83 -30.53 20.15
C GLY A 807 50.93 -31.04 21.11
N PRO A 808 51.75 -32.02 20.67
CA PRO A 808 52.87 -32.56 21.43
C PRO A 808 54.20 -31.84 21.16
N GLU A 809 55.08 -31.84 22.17
CA GLU A 809 56.42 -31.22 22.21
C GLU A 809 56.43 -29.66 22.21
N THR A 810 57.41 -28.96 22.80
CA THR A 810 58.70 -29.36 23.39
C THR A 810 58.88 -28.88 24.84
N GLN A 811 59.50 -29.70 25.70
CA GLN A 811 60.21 -29.22 26.90
C GLN A 811 61.70 -29.04 26.57
N GLU A 812 62.38 -27.99 27.08
CA GLU A 812 63.71 -28.14 27.70
C GLU A 812 64.26 -26.88 28.40
N LYS A 813 65.25 -27.09 29.29
CA LYS A 813 66.29 -26.16 29.81
C LYS A 813 65.90 -25.03 30.79
N LEU A 814 65.81 -25.42 32.07
CA LEU A 814 66.40 -24.73 33.24
C LEU A 814 67.96 -24.73 33.18
N PRO A 815 68.76 -24.08 34.07
CA PRO A 815 68.44 -23.47 35.38
C PRO A 815 69.08 -22.06 35.67
N SER A 816 68.97 -21.61 36.94
CA SER A 816 69.80 -20.62 37.73
C SER A 816 68.92 -19.59 38.48
N THR A 817 68.65 -19.68 39.80
CA THR A 817 69.48 -19.56 41.04
C THR A 817 69.58 -18.13 41.63
N GLU A 818 68.97 -17.94 42.82
CA GLU A 818 69.19 -16.86 43.82
C GLU A 818 68.72 -15.43 43.39
N VAL A 819 68.41 -14.43 44.25
CA VAL A 819 68.77 -14.07 45.64
C VAL A 819 67.53 -13.57 46.45
N LYS A 820 67.66 -13.26 47.76
CA LYS A 820 66.64 -12.75 48.70
C LYS A 820 66.65 -11.20 48.87
N GLU A 821 65.93 -10.70 49.90
CA GLU A 821 66.12 -9.44 50.67
C GLU A 821 65.45 -8.15 50.11
N ASP A 822 64.85 -7.25 50.92
CA ASP A 822 64.39 -7.35 52.33
C ASP A 822 63.40 -6.22 52.75
N SER A 823 62.80 -6.33 53.96
CA SER A 823 62.10 -5.29 54.76
C SER A 823 60.76 -4.69 54.22
N ALA A 824 59.70 -4.30 54.95
CA ALA A 824 59.31 -4.21 56.39
C ALA A 824 59.19 -2.79 57.01
N TYR A 825 57.96 -2.24 57.07
CA TYR A 825 57.42 -1.25 58.06
C TYR A 825 55.90 -1.03 57.74
N GLY A 826 54.95 -0.79 58.67
CA GLY A 826 54.96 -0.93 60.14
C GLY A 826 53.61 -0.53 60.80
N SER A 827 53.17 -1.34 61.79
CA SER A 827 52.35 -1.03 62.99
C SER A 827 50.95 -0.36 62.96
N GLN A 828 49.96 -1.08 63.56
CA GLN A 828 49.03 -0.66 64.67
C GLN A 828 47.99 0.47 64.42
N SER A 829 46.79 0.53 65.04
CA SER A 829 45.92 -0.36 65.87
C SER A 829 44.47 0.26 65.84
N VAL A 830 43.42 0.00 66.65
CA VAL A 830 43.11 -0.64 67.96
C VAL A 830 41.68 -1.26 67.88
N GLU A 831 41.21 -1.98 68.91
CA GLU A 831 39.88 -2.65 68.97
C GLU A 831 38.70 -1.73 69.35
N GLN A 832 37.46 -2.20 69.07
CA GLN A 832 36.47 -2.46 70.14
C GLN A 832 35.34 -3.43 69.70
N GLU A 833 34.66 -4.04 70.68
CA GLU A 833 33.83 -5.24 70.54
C GLU A 833 32.31 -4.97 70.54
N THR A 834 31.50 -5.91 70.01
CA THR A 834 30.44 -6.58 70.83
C THR A 834 29.86 -7.84 70.19
N GLU A 835 29.34 -8.72 71.05
CA GLU A 835 28.82 -10.08 70.81
C GLU A 835 27.44 -10.14 70.07
N LYS A 836 26.78 -11.26 69.69
CA LYS A 836 26.90 -12.71 70.06
C LYS A 836 26.10 -13.66 69.12
N LEU A 837 26.50 -14.94 69.07
CA LEU A 837 25.70 -16.20 68.88
C LEU A 837 24.75 -16.47 67.67
N GLY A 838 24.97 -17.63 67.01
CA GLY A 838 23.94 -18.70 66.89
C GLY A 838 23.33 -19.04 65.50
N PRO A 839 23.48 -20.28 64.97
CA PRO A 839 22.88 -20.72 63.70
C PRO A 839 21.62 -21.63 63.83
N PRO A 840 20.79 -21.76 62.77
CA PRO A 840 19.70 -22.75 62.67
C PRO A 840 20.11 -24.08 61.96
N PRO A 841 19.29 -25.17 62.01
CA PRO A 841 19.74 -26.55 61.73
C PRO A 841 19.07 -27.28 60.54
N GLU A 842 19.51 -28.52 60.30
CA GLU A 842 18.96 -29.52 59.34
C GLU A 842 17.66 -30.24 59.82
N PRO A 843 16.95 -30.99 58.93
CA PRO A 843 15.59 -31.48 59.17
C PRO A 843 15.45 -32.98 59.55
N PRO A 844 14.29 -33.41 60.11
CA PRO A 844 13.92 -34.81 60.28
C PRO A 844 12.75 -35.29 59.37
N GLY A 845 12.68 -36.60 59.08
CA GLY A 845 11.51 -37.30 58.49
C GLY A 845 10.51 -37.82 59.55
N GLY A 846 9.47 -38.61 59.25
CA GLY A 846 9.01 -39.25 58.00
C GLY A 846 7.76 -40.13 58.26
N LEU A 847 7.53 -41.22 57.48
CA LEU A 847 6.45 -42.24 57.62
C LEU A 847 5.02 -41.78 57.20
N CYS A 848 4.06 -42.60 56.73
CA CYS A 848 4.07 -43.94 56.07
C CYS A 848 2.70 -44.28 55.39
N HIS A 849 2.72 -45.26 54.46
CA HIS A 849 1.60 -46.07 53.90
C HIS A 849 0.42 -45.41 53.14
N GLY A 850 -0.06 -46.06 52.05
CA GLY A 850 -1.40 -45.82 51.47
C GLY A 850 -1.60 -46.02 49.94
N ARG A 851 -1.94 -47.24 49.50
CA ARG A 851 -2.68 -47.54 48.23
C ARG A 851 -3.99 -48.27 48.65
N PRO A 852 -5.09 -48.34 47.84
CA PRO A 852 -5.14 -48.25 46.37
C PRO A 852 -6.35 -47.45 45.75
N GLN A 853 -6.48 -47.60 44.42
CA GLN A 853 -7.63 -47.50 43.49
C GLN A 853 -9.06 -47.87 44.00
N PRO A 854 -10.17 -47.71 43.21
CA PRO A 854 -10.40 -46.94 41.95
C PRO A 854 -11.81 -46.23 41.81
N GLN A 855 -12.07 -45.68 40.61
CA GLN A 855 -13.34 -45.75 39.83
C GLN A 855 -14.55 -44.81 40.07
N VAL A 856 -15.34 -44.65 38.98
CA VAL A 856 -16.65 -43.98 38.79
C VAL A 856 -16.68 -42.47 39.15
N HIS A 857 -17.11 -41.56 38.26
CA HIS A 857 -18.26 -41.65 37.37
C HIS A 857 -18.11 -41.02 35.98
#